data_AF-A0A4V4J8K9-F1
#
_entry.id   AF-A0A4V4J8K9-F1
#
_cell.length_a   1.000
_cell.length_b   1.000
_cell.length_c   1.000
_cell.angle_alpha   90.00
_cell.angle_beta   90.00
_cell.angle_gamma   90.00
#
_symmetry.space_group_name_H-M   'P 1'
#
loop_
_entity.id
_entity.type
_entity.pdbx_description
1 polymer ?
#
loop_
_entity_poly.entity_id
_entity_poly.type
_entity_poly.pdbx_seq_one_letter_code
_entity_poly.pdbx_strand_id
1 'polypeptide(L)'
;MLAATRQAGRLVFCPSNSLRLRRELQSRNFSTTRHARRDASFSKKNSHSDAKRPLIRRELSRPKQKFSDVLRENLESLRSELKTTPIGQKLDSEGSFRETWKLFTNNIFNPGDKDSTQPLVAARRKDHQALRDSWFERGANGLIDRIKYAFYNHVTSARFTPSDIRNQKALADLRYPTEWYPATRTVHRTIHLHVGPTNSGKTYHALQRLEQAKTGVYAGPLRLLAHEVYTRLNAKGKECMLVTGEEKRAPNDSLTSDLTSCTVEMMPLNKDVDVAVIDEIQMIGNAERGWAWTQAVLGVKAREVHLCGETRTVPLIRELCASIGEKLVVHEYERLSPLQMADKSLQGNLKKLRKGDCIVSFSVMGIHALRKQIEQTTGRKVATVYGSLPPETRAQQARLFNDPDNDYDFLVASDAIGMGLNLSIKRVIFESSSKFDGFRQRTLAVPDIKQIAGRAGRYKSAYQANKAAEEAAAQGLAEAKGESEPGKEHITEAPAVISQSMEASAEASSVIAAPAETIESQPNLESSSQAADAGKEPSKPEDSTLGLVTTLEDFDFPVIAKAMKEEPEPIRSAGLFPPAPILERFASYFPPGTPFSYILMRLHELSQMHSRFHLCGLRDQLWIADLIEPIQGLTTTDRNILCACPASKSDKELISRLMPAFARCIEQQSGGALYDIAEMPLEVLELDMSPSRDYLRQLEQLHKAIVAYLWLSYRFAGIFSTRPLAFHVKGLVEERIETVLHQFSFTENQRRKIKAAREKSLMEDFRRELMLEDEKEESKTSAFLAQQTSVTAGGDEFAGETDLEIMDPAERLASEDVATMQEQTMGSDVAEDVPPKAGSDEQTSPTDSTDVPEIDVIRSNTSEVDEVNLAHDIATTDGSKRKE
;
A
#
# COMPACT_ATOMS: atom_id res chain seq x y z
N MET A 1 -27.66 46.05 -34.45
CA MET A 1 -28.78 46.59 -35.26
C MET A 1 -29.83 45.51 -35.43
N LEU A 2 -31.10 45.88 -35.69
CA LEU A 2 -32.22 45.02 -36.13
C LEU A 2 -32.51 43.77 -35.25
N ALA A 3 -33.55 43.75 -34.40
CA ALA A 3 -34.99 43.70 -34.73
C ALA A 3 -35.37 42.40 -35.49
N ALA A 4 -36.45 41.67 -35.24
CA ALA A 4 -37.57 41.64 -34.28
C ALA A 4 -38.30 40.28 -34.59
N THR A 5 -39.45 39.83 -34.07
CA THR A 5 -40.64 40.51 -33.56
C THR A 5 -41.47 39.55 -32.66
N ARG A 6 -42.20 40.12 -31.68
CA ARG A 6 -43.65 39.99 -31.36
C ARG A 6 -44.41 38.71 -31.83
N GLN A 7 -45.46 38.18 -31.18
CA GLN A 7 -46.29 38.42 -29.95
C GLN A 7 -47.30 37.23 -29.88
N ALA A 8 -48.18 36.94 -28.91
CA ALA A 8 -48.55 37.31 -27.51
C ALA A 8 -49.58 36.22 -27.03
N GLY A 9 -50.08 36.12 -25.80
CA GLY A 9 -49.96 36.85 -24.52
C GLY A 9 -51.10 36.47 -23.55
N ARG A 10 -51.23 37.19 -22.42
CA ARG A 10 -52.07 36.93 -21.21
C ARG A 10 -51.56 35.76 -20.33
N LEU A 11 -51.33 35.88 -19.01
CA LEU A 11 -51.86 36.68 -17.88
C LEU A 11 -53.08 36.09 -17.16
N VAL A 12 -52.85 35.63 -15.93
CA VAL A 12 -53.62 36.01 -14.72
C VAL A 12 -52.60 36.32 -13.61
N PHE A 13 -52.89 37.30 -12.73
CA PHE A 13 -52.05 37.72 -11.58
C PHE A 13 -52.24 36.78 -10.35
N CYS A 14 -51.34 36.64 -9.37
CA CYS A 14 -50.83 37.64 -8.37
C CYS A 14 -51.96 38.21 -7.47
N PRO A 15 -51.76 38.60 -6.18
CA PRO A 15 -50.53 38.87 -5.40
C PRO A 15 -50.27 37.84 -4.26
N SER A 16 -49.16 37.75 -3.50
CA SER A 16 -47.98 38.61 -3.16
C SER A 16 -48.03 39.37 -1.81
N ASN A 17 -46.84 39.70 -1.26
CA ASN A 17 -46.51 40.43 -0.02
C ASN A 17 -46.70 39.74 1.35
N SER A 18 -45.97 40.10 2.43
CA SER A 18 -44.58 40.59 2.59
C SER A 18 -44.17 40.65 4.09
N LEU A 19 -42.85 40.61 4.37
CA LEU A 19 -42.10 41.24 5.49
C LEU A 19 -42.67 41.27 6.94
N ARG A 20 -41.87 40.80 7.92
CA ARG A 20 -41.53 41.58 9.14
C ARG A 20 -40.38 40.99 9.97
N LEU A 21 -39.48 41.86 10.46
CA LEU A 21 -38.59 41.59 11.60
C LEU A 21 -39.29 42.03 12.91
N ARG A 22 -38.94 41.41 14.05
CA ARG A 22 -38.69 42.12 15.32
C ARG A 22 -37.85 41.29 16.31
N ARG A 23 -37.50 41.91 17.44
CA ARG A 23 -36.55 41.44 18.48
C ARG A 23 -37.30 40.84 19.70
N GLU A 24 -36.52 40.57 20.76
CA GLU A 24 -36.93 40.48 22.20
C GLU A 24 -37.47 39.10 22.68
N LEU A 25 -37.29 38.65 23.94
CA LEU A 25 -36.32 39.01 25.01
C LEU A 25 -36.14 37.85 26.03
N GLN A 26 -35.41 38.12 27.12
CA GLN A 26 -34.96 37.21 28.20
C GLN A 26 -36.06 36.46 28.99
N SER A 27 -35.76 35.21 29.40
CA SER A 27 -35.92 34.64 30.77
C SER A 27 -35.33 33.22 30.75
N ARG A 28 -34.37 32.78 31.59
CA ARG A 28 -34.26 32.73 33.06
C ARG A 28 -35.46 32.08 33.75
N ASN A 29 -35.27 30.85 34.24
CA ASN A 29 -35.85 30.39 35.50
C ASN A 29 -34.92 29.36 36.17
N PHE A 30 -34.96 29.30 37.50
CA PHE A 30 -34.06 28.53 38.37
C PHE A 30 -34.91 27.80 39.42
N SER A 31 -34.73 26.49 39.59
CA SER A 31 -35.01 25.76 40.84
C SER A 31 -34.19 24.46 40.82
N THR A 32 -33.24 24.17 41.73
CA THR A 32 -33.21 24.10 43.20
C THR A 32 -33.74 22.79 43.79
N THR A 33 -32.81 21.83 43.94
CA THR A 33 -32.60 20.95 45.11
C THR A 33 -33.73 20.07 45.64
N ARG A 34 -33.42 18.76 45.79
CA ARG A 34 -33.56 18.06 47.08
C ARG A 34 -32.54 16.91 47.21
N HIS A 35 -32.00 16.72 48.41
CA HIS A 35 -31.19 15.55 48.80
C HIS A 35 -32.08 14.55 49.57
N ALA A 36 -31.78 13.26 49.47
CA ALA A 36 -31.95 12.31 50.58
C ALA A 36 -31.04 11.06 50.44
N ARG A 37 -30.67 10.53 51.61
CA ARG A 37 -29.89 9.34 51.98
C ARG A 37 -30.12 8.09 51.11
N ARG A 38 -29.10 7.27 50.80
CA ARG A 38 -28.40 6.28 51.67
C ARG A 38 -29.36 5.26 52.30
N ASP A 39 -29.16 3.98 51.99
CA ASP A 39 -28.67 2.96 52.94
C ASP A 39 -28.17 1.70 52.20
N ALA A 40 -27.58 0.73 52.91
CA ALA A 40 -26.85 -0.42 52.34
C ALA A 40 -27.19 -1.74 53.05
N SER A 41 -26.99 -2.88 52.37
CA SER A 41 -27.05 -4.23 52.95
C SER A 41 -26.13 -5.21 52.18
N PHE A 42 -25.78 -6.36 52.79
CA PHE A 42 -24.54 -7.09 52.48
C PHE A 42 -24.65 -8.62 52.72
N SER A 43 -24.44 -9.47 51.69
CA SER A 43 -24.18 -10.92 51.78
C SER A 43 -23.72 -11.45 50.40
N LYS A 44 -22.53 -12.06 50.19
CA LYS A 44 -22.12 -13.47 50.47
C LYS A 44 -23.06 -14.52 49.84
N LYS A 45 -22.63 -15.51 49.04
CA LYS A 45 -21.33 -16.26 48.99
C LYS A 45 -20.99 -16.90 47.60
N ASN A 46 -19.77 -17.44 47.51
CA ASN A 46 -19.01 -18.02 46.37
C ASN A 46 -19.67 -19.11 45.50
N SER A 47 -19.16 -19.27 44.26
CA SER A 47 -18.64 -20.57 43.76
C SER A 47 -17.48 -20.39 42.74
N HIS A 48 -16.59 -21.38 42.68
CA HIS A 48 -15.44 -21.52 41.77
C HIS A 48 -15.89 -22.02 40.36
N SER A 49 -15.08 -22.08 39.30
CA SER A 49 -13.85 -21.38 38.85
C SER A 49 -13.53 -21.90 37.44
N ASP A 50 -13.01 -21.09 36.51
CA ASP A 50 -12.41 -21.65 35.29
C ASP A 50 -11.36 -20.72 34.65
N ALA A 51 -10.18 -21.23 34.35
CA ALA A 51 -9.00 -20.43 34.03
C ALA A 51 -8.84 -20.19 32.53
N LYS A 52 -9.09 -18.96 32.06
CA LYS A 52 -8.87 -18.56 30.65
C LYS A 52 -7.69 -17.60 30.53
N ARG A 53 -6.72 -17.98 29.69
CA ARG A 53 -5.49 -17.22 29.40
C ARG A 53 -5.81 -15.76 29.03
N PRO A 54 -5.05 -14.77 29.53
CA PRO A 54 -5.27 -13.37 29.19
C PRO A 54 -4.84 -13.08 27.74
N LEU A 55 -5.80 -13.11 26.82
CA LEU A 55 -5.62 -12.45 25.52
C LEU A 55 -5.53 -10.94 25.76
N ILE A 56 -4.38 -10.34 25.43
CA ILE A 56 -4.13 -8.91 25.58
C ILE A 56 -4.99 -8.12 24.56
N ARG A 57 -6.26 -7.93 24.89
CA ARG A 57 -7.09 -6.91 24.26
C ARG A 57 -6.59 -5.55 24.72
N ARG A 58 -5.93 -4.81 23.81
CA ARG A 58 -5.86 -3.34 23.89
C ARG A 58 -7.29 -2.83 24.10
N GLU A 59 -7.62 -2.28 25.27
CA GLU A 59 -8.90 -1.62 25.50
C GLU A 59 -8.95 -0.33 24.68
N LEU A 60 -9.46 -0.45 23.45
CA LEU A 60 -9.76 0.70 22.60
C LEU A 60 -10.82 1.56 23.29
N SER A 61 -10.62 2.88 23.24
CA SER A 61 -11.43 3.88 23.94
C SER A 61 -12.92 3.66 23.68
N ARG A 62 -13.67 3.35 24.76
CA ARG A 62 -15.11 3.07 24.64
C ARG A 62 -15.84 4.31 24.10
N PRO A 63 -16.56 4.22 22.97
CA PRO A 63 -17.30 5.34 22.41
C PRO A 63 -18.41 5.80 23.37
N LYS A 64 -18.73 7.09 23.34
CA LYS A 64 -19.65 7.74 24.31
C LYS A 64 -21.12 7.35 24.14
N GLN A 65 -21.49 6.68 23.05
CA GLN A 65 -22.83 6.16 22.78
C GLN A 65 -22.85 4.64 22.95
N LYS A 66 -24.00 4.05 23.33
CA LYS A 66 -24.15 2.60 23.39
C LYS A 66 -24.33 2.04 21.98
N PHE A 67 -23.72 0.87 21.73
CA PHE A 67 -23.84 0.15 20.46
C PHE A 67 -25.30 -0.08 20.05
N SER A 68 -26.17 -0.45 21.01
CA SER A 68 -27.61 -0.66 20.81
C SER A 68 -28.35 0.51 20.18
N ASP A 69 -27.90 1.73 20.48
CA ASP A 69 -28.62 2.96 20.18
C ASP A 69 -28.20 3.42 18.78
N VAL A 70 -26.89 3.40 18.50
CA VAL A 70 -26.32 3.64 17.16
C VAL A 70 -26.79 2.59 16.14
N LEU A 71 -26.88 1.31 16.54
CA LEU A 71 -27.40 0.23 15.70
C LEU A 71 -28.86 0.46 15.30
N ARG A 72 -29.69 0.96 16.22
CA ARG A 72 -31.09 1.32 15.95
C ARG A 72 -31.19 2.47 14.95
N GLU A 73 -30.48 3.57 15.21
CA GLU A 73 -30.44 4.76 14.35
C GLU A 73 -30.03 4.41 12.90
N ASN A 74 -28.99 3.58 12.75
CA ASN A 74 -28.51 3.17 11.41
C ASN A 74 -29.47 2.19 10.73
N LEU A 75 -30.12 1.27 11.46
CA LEU A 75 -31.17 0.41 10.91
C LEU A 75 -32.40 1.21 10.44
N GLU A 76 -32.83 2.22 11.20
CA GLU A 76 -33.96 3.07 10.84
C GLU A 76 -33.65 3.92 9.58
N SER A 77 -32.43 4.47 9.49
CA SER A 77 -31.95 5.19 8.30
C SER A 77 -31.85 4.29 7.05
N LEU A 78 -31.24 3.10 7.17
CA LEU A 78 -31.00 2.20 6.04
C LEU A 78 -32.27 1.51 5.51
N ARG A 79 -33.39 1.55 6.24
CA ARG A 79 -34.62 0.85 5.84
C ARG A 79 -35.22 1.35 4.53
N SER A 80 -35.14 2.65 4.26
CA SER A 80 -35.59 3.25 3.00
C SER A 80 -34.63 2.93 1.86
N GLU A 81 -33.32 3.10 2.08
CA GLU A 81 -32.27 2.79 1.10
C GLU A 81 -32.35 1.31 0.67
N LEU A 82 -32.36 0.38 1.62
CA LEU A 82 -32.45 -1.06 1.35
C LEU A 82 -33.76 -1.44 0.63
N LYS A 83 -34.87 -0.75 0.88
CA LYS A 83 -36.12 -0.93 0.10
C LYS A 83 -35.96 -0.51 -1.37
N THR A 84 -35.15 0.52 -1.67
CA THR A 84 -34.94 0.99 -3.05
C THR A 84 -33.96 0.15 -3.87
N THR A 85 -33.20 -0.75 -3.25
CA THR A 85 -32.30 -1.70 -3.96
C THR A 85 -33.08 -2.67 -4.85
N PRO A 86 -32.50 -3.27 -5.91
CA PRO A 86 -33.22 -4.22 -6.78
C PRO A 86 -33.86 -5.40 -6.01
N ILE A 87 -33.14 -5.94 -5.03
CA ILE A 87 -33.63 -7.00 -4.16
C ILE A 87 -34.70 -6.51 -3.16
N GLY A 88 -34.61 -5.26 -2.69
CA GLY A 88 -35.64 -4.62 -1.86
C GLY A 88 -36.94 -4.32 -2.61
N GLN A 89 -36.83 -3.81 -3.84
CA GLN A 89 -37.97 -3.57 -4.73
C GLN A 89 -38.70 -4.88 -5.03
N LYS A 90 -37.95 -5.97 -5.27
CA LYS A 90 -38.53 -7.31 -5.48
C LYS A 90 -39.26 -7.82 -4.23
N LEU A 91 -38.70 -7.67 -3.03
CA LEU A 91 -39.40 -8.02 -1.79
C LEU A 91 -40.63 -7.14 -1.53
N ASP A 92 -40.67 -5.90 -2.02
CA ASP A 92 -41.79 -5.00 -1.83
C ASP A 92 -42.93 -5.26 -2.83
N SER A 93 -42.62 -5.64 -4.08
CA SER A 93 -43.61 -6.12 -5.05
C SER A 93 -44.12 -7.54 -4.73
N GLU A 94 -43.30 -8.38 -4.09
CA GLU A 94 -43.72 -9.62 -3.41
C GLU A 94 -44.49 -9.35 -2.10
N GLY A 95 -44.62 -8.09 -1.65
CA GLY A 95 -45.29 -7.67 -0.41
C GLY A 95 -44.59 -8.07 0.91
N SER A 96 -43.55 -8.90 0.82
CA SER A 96 -42.88 -9.57 1.94
C SER A 96 -41.88 -8.68 2.71
N PHE A 97 -41.40 -7.57 2.11
CA PHE A 97 -40.35 -6.71 2.68
C PHE A 97 -40.60 -6.30 4.14
N ARG A 98 -41.85 -5.97 4.51
CA ARG A 98 -42.22 -5.55 5.87
C ARG A 98 -41.99 -6.65 6.91
N GLU A 99 -42.16 -7.91 6.53
CA GLU A 99 -42.05 -9.06 7.43
C GLU A 99 -40.61 -9.55 7.50
N THR A 100 -39.94 -9.66 6.35
CA THR A 100 -38.50 -9.93 6.25
C THR A 100 -37.68 -8.91 7.06
N TRP A 101 -38.04 -7.62 6.99
CA TRP A 101 -37.39 -6.58 7.80
C TRP A 101 -37.60 -6.75 9.32
N LYS A 102 -38.79 -7.15 9.77
CA LYS A 102 -39.07 -7.45 11.18
C LYS A 102 -38.26 -8.65 11.67
N LEU A 103 -38.22 -9.73 10.89
CA LEU A 103 -37.46 -10.94 11.22
C LEU A 103 -35.95 -10.65 11.28
N PHE A 104 -35.42 -9.93 10.29
CA PHE A 104 -34.03 -9.46 10.26
C PHE A 104 -33.66 -8.65 11.50
N THR A 105 -34.40 -7.56 11.78
CA THR A 105 -34.11 -6.68 12.92
C THR A 105 -34.25 -7.39 14.26
N ASN A 106 -35.26 -8.26 14.43
CA ASN A 106 -35.39 -9.08 15.62
C ASN A 106 -34.19 -10.03 15.80
N ASN A 107 -33.73 -10.69 14.74
CA ASN A 107 -32.57 -11.60 14.79
C ASN A 107 -31.25 -10.89 15.11
N ILE A 108 -31.11 -9.60 14.77
CA ILE A 108 -29.96 -8.78 15.16
C ILE A 108 -30.03 -8.38 16.64
N PHE A 109 -31.15 -7.85 17.11
CA PHE A 109 -31.26 -7.38 18.51
C PHE A 109 -31.37 -8.53 19.52
N ASN A 110 -31.92 -9.67 19.12
CA ASN A 110 -32.07 -10.87 19.94
C ASN A 110 -31.28 -12.04 19.31
N PRO A 111 -29.92 -12.04 19.39
CA PRO A 111 -29.08 -13.05 18.76
C PRO A 111 -29.20 -14.45 19.40
N GLY A 112 -29.86 -14.55 20.56
CA GLY A 112 -30.07 -15.78 21.31
C GLY A 112 -29.00 -16.06 22.37
N ASP A 113 -29.24 -17.09 23.18
CA ASP A 113 -28.45 -17.37 24.36
C ASP A 113 -27.03 -17.88 24.05
N LYS A 114 -26.09 -17.65 24.97
CA LYS A 114 -24.69 -18.04 24.85
C LYS A 114 -24.49 -19.56 24.88
N ASP A 115 -25.27 -20.25 25.70
CA ASP A 115 -25.07 -21.67 25.97
C ASP A 115 -25.89 -22.57 25.03
N SER A 116 -26.69 -21.96 24.14
CA SER A 116 -27.39 -22.66 23.07
C SER A 116 -26.43 -23.19 22.00
N THR A 117 -26.49 -24.48 21.73
CA THR A 117 -25.70 -25.15 20.67
C THR A 117 -26.35 -25.09 19.29
N GLN A 118 -27.55 -24.51 19.14
CA GLN A 118 -28.28 -24.48 17.88
C GLN A 118 -27.52 -23.69 16.80
N PRO A 119 -27.31 -24.23 15.58
CA PRO A 119 -26.57 -23.54 14.51
C PRO A 119 -27.13 -22.16 14.15
N LEU A 120 -28.46 -21.99 14.16
CA LEU A 120 -29.12 -20.70 13.90
C LEU A 120 -28.93 -19.67 15.03
N VAL A 121 -28.65 -20.11 16.26
CA VAL A 121 -28.30 -19.22 17.39
C VAL A 121 -26.80 -18.90 17.37
N ALA A 122 -25.95 -19.84 16.96
CA ALA A 122 -24.53 -19.58 16.72
C ALA A 122 -24.32 -18.56 15.57
N ALA A 123 -25.05 -18.70 14.46
CA ALA A 123 -24.99 -17.80 13.31
C ALA A 123 -25.39 -16.36 13.68
N ARG A 124 -26.55 -16.18 14.34
CA ARG A 124 -27.03 -14.85 14.77
C ARG A 124 -26.08 -14.16 15.76
N ARG A 125 -25.46 -14.91 16.68
CA ARG A 125 -24.40 -14.38 17.55
C ARG A 125 -23.16 -13.96 16.77
N LYS A 126 -22.73 -14.72 15.75
CA LYS A 126 -21.62 -14.33 14.87
C LYS A 126 -21.92 -13.02 14.14
N ASP A 127 -23.11 -12.85 13.56
CA ASP A 127 -23.49 -11.62 12.87
C ASP A 127 -23.62 -10.41 13.81
N HIS A 128 -24.24 -10.56 14.98
CA HIS A 128 -24.30 -9.51 15.99
C HIS A 128 -22.89 -9.12 16.49
N GLN A 129 -21.98 -10.08 16.67
CA GLN A 129 -20.58 -9.78 16.98
C GLN A 129 -19.89 -9.05 15.82
N ALA A 130 -20.04 -9.51 14.58
CA ALA A 130 -19.41 -8.85 13.42
C ALA A 130 -19.91 -7.42 13.21
N LEU A 131 -21.20 -7.12 13.48
CA LEU A 131 -21.74 -5.76 13.53
C LEU A 131 -21.04 -4.90 14.60
N ARG A 132 -20.84 -5.45 15.79
CA ARG A 132 -20.18 -4.77 16.92
C ARG A 132 -18.70 -4.50 16.67
N ASP A 133 -17.99 -5.50 16.14
CA ASP A 133 -16.56 -5.42 15.85
C ASP A 133 -16.33 -4.43 14.67
N SER A 134 -17.16 -4.49 13.61
CA SER A 134 -17.14 -3.49 12.51
C SER A 134 -17.35 -2.05 12.99
N TRP A 135 -18.22 -1.84 13.98
CA TRP A 135 -18.45 -0.52 14.58
C TRP A 135 -17.27 -0.03 15.42
N PHE A 136 -16.60 -0.91 16.17
CA PHE A 136 -15.39 -0.54 16.93
C PHE A 136 -14.18 -0.25 16.03
N GLU A 137 -14.05 -0.95 14.90
CA GLU A 137 -12.94 -0.75 13.96
C GLU A 137 -13.14 0.44 13.02
N ARG A 138 -14.35 0.63 12.50
CA ARG A 138 -14.64 1.54 11.36
C ARG A 138 -15.79 2.53 11.63
N GLY A 139 -16.28 2.62 12.87
CA GLY A 139 -17.34 3.53 13.27
C GLY A 139 -18.69 3.25 12.59
N ALA A 140 -19.52 4.29 12.47
CA ALA A 140 -20.85 4.18 11.88
C ALA A 140 -20.83 3.72 10.40
N ASN A 141 -19.82 4.12 9.62
CA ASN A 141 -19.72 3.74 8.20
C ASN A 141 -19.52 2.23 8.02
N GLY A 142 -18.61 1.61 8.78
CA GLY A 142 -18.45 0.15 8.72
C GLY A 142 -19.63 -0.62 9.33
N LEU A 143 -20.34 -0.02 10.28
CA LEU A 143 -21.61 -0.56 10.77
C LEU A 143 -22.68 -0.55 9.68
N ILE A 144 -22.80 0.52 8.88
CA ILE A 144 -23.70 0.62 7.72
C ILE A 144 -23.40 -0.48 6.71
N ASP A 145 -22.14 -0.60 6.27
CA ASP A 145 -21.71 -1.61 5.31
C ASP A 145 -22.03 -3.04 5.82
N ARG A 146 -21.84 -3.28 7.12
CA ARG A 146 -22.16 -4.57 7.76
C ARG A 146 -23.66 -4.83 7.94
N ILE A 147 -24.49 -3.81 8.19
CA ILE A 147 -25.95 -3.93 8.22
C ILE A 147 -26.48 -4.31 6.83
N LYS A 148 -26.00 -3.63 5.77
CA LYS A 148 -26.33 -3.97 4.38
C LYS A 148 -26.01 -5.43 4.08
N TYR A 149 -24.78 -5.86 4.41
CA TYR A 149 -24.37 -7.26 4.25
C TYR A 149 -25.27 -8.24 4.98
N ALA A 150 -25.55 -8.00 6.27
CA ALA A 150 -26.38 -8.89 7.08
C ALA A 150 -27.82 -8.99 6.52
N PHE A 151 -28.38 -7.89 5.98
CA PHE A 151 -29.70 -7.90 5.35
C PHE A 151 -29.69 -8.70 4.05
N TYR A 152 -28.77 -8.40 3.12
CA TYR A 152 -28.65 -9.17 1.88
C TYR A 152 -28.36 -10.66 2.14
N ASN A 153 -27.58 -10.97 3.19
CA ASN A 153 -27.32 -12.34 3.63
C ASN A 153 -28.59 -13.02 4.15
N HIS A 154 -29.40 -12.34 4.96
CA HIS A 154 -30.67 -12.85 5.45
C HIS A 154 -31.66 -13.16 4.32
N VAL A 155 -31.73 -12.29 3.30
CA VAL A 155 -32.63 -12.47 2.15
C VAL A 155 -32.15 -13.55 1.18
N THR A 156 -30.86 -13.57 0.84
CA THR A 156 -30.33 -14.48 -0.19
C THR A 156 -30.00 -15.88 0.35
N SER A 157 -29.54 -16.02 1.60
CA SER A 157 -29.07 -17.34 2.09
C SER A 157 -30.17 -18.38 2.26
N ALA A 158 -31.45 -17.98 2.30
CA ALA A 158 -32.58 -18.91 2.23
C ALA A 158 -32.75 -19.56 0.85
N ARG A 159 -32.07 -19.06 -0.20
CA ARG A 159 -32.17 -19.54 -1.60
C ARG A 159 -31.00 -20.41 -2.05
N PHE A 160 -29.90 -20.51 -1.27
CA PHE A 160 -28.76 -21.36 -1.61
C PHE A 160 -28.94 -22.78 -1.08
N THR A 161 -28.74 -23.78 -1.94
CA THR A 161 -28.68 -25.18 -1.53
C THR A 161 -27.38 -25.47 -0.74
N PRO A 162 -27.33 -26.56 0.06
CA PRO A 162 -26.09 -27.01 0.68
C PRO A 162 -24.96 -27.29 -0.33
N SER A 163 -25.31 -27.62 -1.58
CA SER A 163 -24.40 -27.74 -2.73
C SER A 163 -23.78 -26.40 -3.10
N ASP A 164 -24.60 -25.35 -3.28
CA ASP A 164 -24.11 -24.02 -3.67
C ASP A 164 -23.17 -23.44 -2.60
N ILE A 165 -23.49 -23.67 -1.32
CA ILE A 165 -22.64 -23.24 -0.20
C ILE A 165 -21.29 -23.99 -0.19
N ARG A 166 -21.24 -25.26 -0.61
CA ARG A 166 -19.97 -26.00 -0.81
C ARG A 166 -19.20 -25.45 -2.01
N ASN A 167 -19.87 -25.22 -3.14
CA ASN A 167 -19.24 -24.74 -4.38
C ASN A 167 -18.69 -23.31 -4.21
N GLN A 168 -19.45 -22.42 -3.57
CA GLN A 168 -18.99 -21.07 -3.18
C GLN A 168 -17.75 -21.12 -2.28
N LYS A 169 -17.70 -22.05 -1.30
CA LYS A 169 -16.52 -22.24 -0.42
C LYS A 169 -15.31 -22.83 -1.13
N ALA A 170 -15.51 -23.69 -2.14
CA ALA A 170 -14.44 -24.27 -2.94
C ALA A 170 -13.83 -23.23 -3.89
N LEU A 171 -14.65 -22.37 -4.51
CA LEU A 171 -14.15 -21.24 -5.32
C LEU A 171 -13.51 -20.13 -4.48
N ALA A 172 -13.94 -19.97 -3.23
CA ALA A 172 -13.29 -19.09 -2.27
C ALA A 172 -12.06 -19.73 -1.57
N ASP A 173 -11.55 -20.86 -2.05
CA ASP A 173 -10.32 -21.44 -1.51
C ASP A 173 -9.08 -20.76 -2.12
N LEU A 174 -8.49 -19.84 -1.35
CA LEU A 174 -7.30 -19.06 -1.71
C LEU A 174 -6.06 -19.55 -0.94
N ARG A 175 -6.05 -20.80 -0.44
CA ARG A 175 -4.94 -21.36 0.34
C ARG A 175 -3.65 -21.58 -0.46
N TYR A 176 -3.74 -21.69 -1.79
CA TYR A 176 -2.66 -22.11 -2.69
C TYR A 176 -2.31 -21.06 -3.77
N PRO A 177 -1.99 -19.79 -3.41
CA PRO A 177 -1.75 -18.72 -4.40
C PRO A 177 -0.48 -18.92 -5.24
N THR A 178 0.40 -19.83 -4.82
CA THR A 178 1.60 -20.27 -5.55
C THR A 178 1.27 -21.02 -6.85
N GLU A 179 0.10 -21.68 -6.88
CA GLU A 179 -0.39 -22.47 -8.01
C GLU A 179 -1.12 -21.62 -9.06
N TRP A 180 -1.49 -20.38 -8.75
CA TRP A 180 -2.19 -19.46 -9.68
C TRP A 180 -1.35 -19.03 -10.89
N TYR A 181 -0.04 -19.30 -10.86
CA TYR A 181 0.94 -18.86 -11.85
C TYR A 181 1.73 -20.04 -12.46
N PRO A 182 1.07 -21.03 -13.09
CA PRO A 182 1.74 -22.25 -13.57
C PRO A 182 2.78 -21.95 -14.65
N ALA A 183 2.51 -21.01 -15.55
CA ALA A 183 3.47 -20.54 -16.56
C ALA A 183 4.72 -19.86 -15.96
N THR A 184 4.67 -19.44 -14.69
CA THR A 184 5.84 -18.89 -13.98
C THR A 184 6.66 -20.01 -13.33
N ARG A 185 6.02 -21.11 -12.93
CA ARG A 185 6.70 -22.30 -12.39
C ARG A 185 7.48 -23.10 -13.43
N THR A 186 7.23 -22.88 -14.73
CA THR A 186 8.06 -23.46 -15.83
C THR A 186 9.37 -22.70 -16.07
N VAL A 187 9.63 -21.62 -15.33
CA VAL A 187 10.89 -20.84 -15.42
C VAL A 187 11.70 -21.08 -14.16
N HIS A 188 12.96 -21.47 -14.29
CA HIS A 188 13.88 -21.53 -13.15
C HIS A 188 14.26 -20.10 -12.72
N ARG A 189 13.76 -19.67 -11.56
CA ARG A 189 13.96 -18.30 -11.03
C ARG A 189 14.96 -18.28 -9.86
N THR A 190 15.84 -17.30 -9.85
CA THR A 190 16.64 -16.93 -8.66
C THR A 190 16.12 -15.61 -8.09
N ILE A 191 15.83 -15.59 -6.80
CA ILE A 191 15.33 -14.44 -6.06
C ILE A 191 16.52 -13.76 -5.35
N HIS A 192 16.76 -12.50 -5.66
CA HIS A 192 17.80 -11.68 -5.05
C HIS A 192 17.15 -10.64 -4.11
N LEU A 193 17.20 -10.88 -2.80
CA LEU A 193 16.58 -10.03 -1.81
C LEU A 193 17.58 -9.00 -1.26
N HIS A 194 17.51 -7.77 -1.78
CA HIS A 194 18.33 -6.63 -1.38
C HIS A 194 17.68 -5.88 -0.22
N VAL A 195 18.20 -6.07 1.00
CA VAL A 195 17.61 -5.56 2.24
C VAL A 195 18.53 -4.61 3.00
N GLY A 196 17.93 -3.55 3.54
CA GLY A 196 18.63 -2.55 4.33
C GLY A 196 17.73 -1.34 4.64
N PRO A 197 18.22 -0.32 5.35
CA PRO A 197 17.47 0.91 5.62
C PRO A 197 17.24 1.72 4.33
N THR A 198 16.61 2.89 4.44
CA THR A 198 16.64 3.91 3.38
C THR A 198 18.01 4.60 3.34
N ASN A 199 18.48 4.98 2.16
CA ASN A 199 19.85 5.47 1.89
C ASN A 199 20.96 4.42 2.08
N SER A 200 20.77 3.22 1.53
CA SER A 200 21.68 2.06 1.64
C SER A 200 22.20 1.52 0.30
N GLY A 201 21.90 2.17 -0.82
CA GLY A 201 22.31 1.71 -2.15
C GLY A 201 21.54 0.51 -2.72
N LYS A 202 20.79 -0.26 -1.92
CA LYS A 202 20.09 -1.50 -2.35
C LYS A 202 19.43 -1.46 -3.74
N THR A 203 18.58 -0.45 -4.01
CA THR A 203 17.84 -0.31 -5.28
C THR A 203 18.76 0.09 -6.44
N TYR A 204 19.90 0.75 -6.18
CA TYR A 204 20.88 1.09 -7.23
C TYR A 204 21.50 -0.16 -7.85
N HIS A 205 21.88 -1.15 -7.03
CA HIS A 205 22.46 -2.40 -7.52
C HIS A 205 21.46 -3.24 -8.34
N ALA A 206 20.22 -3.36 -7.87
CA ALA A 206 19.15 -4.02 -8.63
C ALA A 206 18.87 -3.32 -9.98
N LEU A 207 18.82 -1.97 -9.99
CA LEU A 207 18.67 -1.20 -11.22
C LEU A 207 19.89 -1.30 -12.14
N GLN A 208 21.12 -1.42 -11.60
CA GLN A 208 22.34 -1.67 -12.40
C GLN A 208 22.28 -3.04 -13.10
N ARG A 209 21.81 -4.09 -12.40
CA ARG A 209 21.63 -5.42 -12.98
C ARG A 209 20.54 -5.45 -14.06
N LEU A 210 19.46 -4.67 -13.89
CA LEU A 210 18.42 -4.45 -14.90
C LEU A 210 18.93 -3.67 -16.12
N GLU A 211 19.74 -2.63 -15.90
CA GLU A 211 20.37 -1.80 -16.95
C GLU A 211 21.31 -2.64 -17.85
N GLN A 212 21.92 -3.68 -17.28
CA GLN A 212 22.75 -4.69 -17.97
C GLN A 212 21.96 -5.81 -18.67
N ALA A 213 20.67 -5.98 -18.36
CA ALA A 213 19.85 -7.01 -19.00
C ALA A 213 19.55 -6.67 -20.46
N LYS A 214 19.23 -7.69 -21.27
CA LYS A 214 18.58 -7.48 -22.56
C LYS A 214 17.10 -7.16 -22.32
N THR A 215 16.37 -8.11 -21.75
CA THR A 215 14.93 -7.97 -21.44
C THR A 215 14.70 -7.81 -19.94
N GLY A 216 13.76 -6.95 -19.54
CA GLY A 216 13.54 -6.72 -18.12
C GLY A 216 12.40 -5.80 -17.74
N VAL A 217 12.08 -5.77 -16.45
CA VAL A 217 11.02 -4.93 -15.88
C VAL A 217 11.38 -4.35 -14.52
N TYR A 218 11.06 -3.07 -14.30
CA TYR A 218 11.02 -2.43 -12.99
C TYR A 218 9.56 -2.23 -12.55
N ALA A 219 9.24 -2.60 -11.30
CA ALA A 219 7.93 -2.48 -10.69
C ALA A 219 8.02 -1.68 -9.37
N GLY A 220 7.59 -0.41 -9.41
CA GLY A 220 7.63 0.51 -8.28
C GLY A 220 6.31 0.65 -7.51
N PRO A 221 6.33 1.09 -6.23
CA PRO A 221 5.14 1.38 -5.43
C PRO A 221 4.33 2.59 -5.92
N LEU A 222 4.95 3.47 -6.72
CA LEU A 222 4.47 4.80 -7.05
C LEU A 222 4.83 5.17 -8.49
N ARG A 223 3.92 5.92 -9.13
CA ARG A 223 4.12 6.50 -10.47
C ARG A 223 5.44 7.26 -10.58
N LEU A 224 5.76 8.10 -9.60
CA LEU A 224 7.00 8.87 -9.54
C LEU A 224 8.25 8.01 -9.80
N LEU A 225 8.35 6.82 -9.20
CA LEU A 225 9.50 5.93 -9.40
C LEU A 225 9.47 5.23 -10.76
N ALA A 226 8.28 4.86 -11.25
CA ALA A 226 8.15 4.33 -12.61
C ALA A 226 8.62 5.36 -13.66
N HIS A 227 8.27 6.64 -13.49
CA HIS A 227 8.78 7.74 -14.32
C HIS A 227 10.29 7.99 -14.10
N GLU A 228 10.79 7.94 -12.86
CA GLU A 228 12.23 8.13 -12.54
C GLU A 228 13.10 7.08 -13.24
N VAL A 229 12.72 5.79 -13.16
CA VAL A 229 13.42 4.68 -13.80
C VAL A 229 13.25 4.69 -15.33
N TYR A 230 12.05 5.02 -15.83
CA TYR A 230 11.81 5.21 -17.28
C TYR A 230 12.73 6.28 -17.86
N THR A 231 12.78 7.46 -17.24
CA THR A 231 13.62 8.57 -17.71
C THR A 231 15.11 8.21 -17.61
N ARG A 232 15.54 7.59 -16.50
CA ARG A 232 16.93 7.15 -16.32
C ARG A 232 17.38 6.14 -17.40
N LEU A 233 16.55 5.18 -17.76
CA LEU A 233 16.90 4.16 -18.76
C LEU A 233 16.95 4.76 -20.16
N ASN A 234 15.93 5.49 -20.58
CA ASN A 234 15.91 6.11 -21.91
C ASN A 234 17.01 7.17 -22.07
N ALA A 235 17.35 7.93 -21.03
CA ALA A 235 18.49 8.86 -21.04
C ALA A 235 19.87 8.17 -21.18
N LYS A 236 19.94 6.85 -20.96
CA LYS A 236 21.12 6.01 -21.21
C LYS A 236 21.05 5.24 -22.55
N GLY A 237 20.15 5.64 -23.47
CA GLY A 237 19.94 4.94 -24.74
C GLY A 237 19.32 3.54 -24.59
N LYS A 238 18.77 3.22 -23.43
CA LYS A 238 18.08 1.95 -23.16
C LYS A 238 16.57 2.15 -23.36
N GLU A 239 16.07 1.79 -24.54
CA GLU A 239 14.65 1.83 -24.88
C GLU A 239 13.81 1.12 -23.80
N CYS A 240 12.99 1.89 -23.10
CA CYS A 240 12.18 1.41 -21.99
C CYS A 240 10.77 2.01 -22.06
N MET A 241 9.73 1.17 -22.06
CA MET A 241 8.33 1.61 -22.01
C MET A 241 7.91 2.02 -20.58
N LEU A 242 7.12 3.08 -20.43
CA LEU A 242 6.41 3.43 -19.19
C LEU A 242 5.02 2.81 -19.19
N VAL A 243 4.63 2.12 -18.11
CA VAL A 243 3.28 1.56 -17.93
C VAL A 243 2.75 1.83 -16.52
N THR A 244 1.77 2.73 -16.40
CA THR A 244 1.08 3.05 -15.14
C THR A 244 -0.42 2.75 -15.26
N GLY A 245 -1.22 3.11 -14.23
CA GLY A 245 -2.66 2.93 -14.27
C GLY A 245 -3.35 3.86 -15.27
N GLU A 246 -2.90 5.10 -15.36
CA GLU A 246 -3.51 6.21 -16.10
C GLU A 246 -2.65 6.71 -17.28
N GLU A 247 -1.49 6.12 -17.53
CA GLU A 247 -0.61 6.49 -18.62
C GLU A 247 0.25 5.31 -19.12
N LYS A 248 0.42 5.23 -20.44
CA LYS A 248 1.43 4.38 -21.11
C LYS A 248 2.20 5.23 -22.11
N ARG A 249 3.54 5.16 -22.10
CA ARG A 249 4.43 5.82 -23.09
C ARG A 249 5.44 4.81 -23.64
N ALA A 250 5.49 4.66 -24.95
CA ALA A 250 6.57 3.95 -25.63
C ALA A 250 7.75 4.92 -25.90
N PRO A 251 8.99 4.44 -26.04
CA PRO A 251 10.13 5.29 -26.38
C PRO A 251 10.10 5.77 -27.84
N ASN A 252 9.63 4.90 -28.74
CA ASN A 252 9.41 5.14 -30.18
C ASN A 252 7.93 4.79 -30.51
N ASP A 253 7.51 4.94 -31.77
CA ASP A 253 6.19 4.45 -32.24
C ASP A 253 6.01 2.91 -32.16
N SER A 254 7.08 2.17 -31.85
CA SER A 254 7.01 0.74 -31.53
C SER A 254 6.18 0.48 -30.28
N LEU A 255 5.09 -0.30 -30.44
CA LEU A 255 4.26 -0.78 -29.33
C LEU A 255 4.93 -1.90 -28.50
N THR A 256 6.18 -2.25 -28.78
CA THR A 256 6.97 -3.24 -28.05
C THR A 256 8.36 -2.69 -27.69
N SER A 257 8.83 -3.03 -26.48
CA SER A 257 10.14 -2.65 -25.96
C SER A 257 10.67 -3.79 -25.06
N ASP A 258 11.98 -4.04 -25.08
CA ASP A 258 12.60 -5.09 -24.28
C ASP A 258 12.56 -4.77 -22.77
N LEU A 259 12.72 -3.48 -22.41
CA LEU A 259 12.60 -2.99 -21.03
C LEU A 259 11.23 -2.36 -20.75
N THR A 260 10.78 -2.43 -19.49
CA THR A 260 9.55 -1.78 -19.05
C THR A 260 9.70 -1.24 -17.62
N SER A 261 9.22 -0.03 -17.38
CA SER A 261 9.13 0.57 -16.05
C SER A 261 7.67 0.82 -15.71
N CYS A 262 7.19 0.22 -14.62
CA CYS A 262 5.78 0.22 -14.28
C CYS A 262 5.48 0.44 -12.80
N THR A 263 4.25 0.82 -12.50
CA THR A 263 3.68 0.60 -11.16
C THR A 263 3.44 -0.90 -10.94
N VAL A 264 3.66 -1.41 -9.74
CA VAL A 264 3.59 -2.86 -9.45
C VAL A 264 2.25 -3.52 -9.82
N GLU A 265 1.13 -2.80 -9.71
CA GLU A 265 -0.20 -3.26 -10.17
C GLU A 265 -0.27 -3.58 -11.67
N MET A 266 0.66 -3.05 -12.47
CA MET A 266 0.73 -3.17 -13.93
C MET A 266 1.85 -4.11 -14.40
N MET A 267 2.43 -4.91 -13.49
CA MET A 267 3.50 -5.87 -13.80
C MET A 267 3.07 -6.87 -14.91
N PRO A 268 3.77 -6.98 -16.04
CA PRO A 268 3.46 -7.93 -17.11
C PRO A 268 3.84 -9.36 -16.69
N LEU A 269 2.86 -10.15 -16.25
CA LEU A 269 3.09 -11.53 -15.82
C LEU A 269 3.34 -12.50 -17.00
N ASN A 270 2.78 -12.20 -18.17
CA ASN A 270 2.79 -13.10 -19.33
C ASN A 270 3.99 -12.89 -20.28
N LYS A 271 4.92 -11.96 -19.97
CA LYS A 271 6.13 -11.69 -20.74
C LYS A 271 7.33 -12.35 -20.06
N ASP A 272 8.05 -13.20 -20.78
CA ASP A 272 9.35 -13.70 -20.33
C ASP A 272 10.41 -12.58 -20.37
N VAL A 273 11.19 -12.46 -19.30
CA VAL A 273 12.30 -11.50 -19.20
C VAL A 273 13.52 -12.09 -18.50
N ASP A 274 14.69 -11.48 -18.69
CA ASP A 274 15.90 -11.87 -17.96
C ASP A 274 15.84 -11.39 -16.51
N VAL A 275 15.49 -10.11 -16.29
CA VAL A 275 15.55 -9.46 -14.97
C VAL A 275 14.24 -8.74 -14.61
N ALA A 276 13.68 -9.04 -13.44
CA ALA A 276 12.63 -8.24 -12.81
C ALA A 276 13.16 -7.55 -11.54
N VAL A 277 12.80 -6.29 -11.33
CA VAL A 277 13.08 -5.53 -10.10
C VAL A 277 11.76 -5.11 -9.47
N ILE A 278 11.52 -5.50 -8.21
CA ILE A 278 10.32 -5.16 -7.43
C ILE A 278 10.75 -4.33 -6.22
N ASP A 279 10.30 -3.08 -6.15
CA ASP A 279 10.79 -2.08 -5.18
C ASP A 279 9.84 -1.90 -3.98
N GLU A 280 10.40 -1.43 -2.86
CA GLU A 280 9.76 -1.34 -1.55
C GLU A 280 8.98 -2.61 -1.15
N ILE A 281 9.58 -3.81 -1.31
CA ILE A 281 8.92 -5.14 -1.16
C ILE A 281 8.18 -5.33 0.18
N GLN A 282 8.49 -4.60 1.24
CA GLN A 282 7.72 -4.60 2.49
C GLN A 282 6.23 -4.22 2.32
N MET A 283 5.89 -3.54 1.22
CA MET A 283 4.51 -3.29 0.80
C MET A 283 3.71 -4.59 0.55
N ILE A 284 4.35 -5.75 0.40
CA ILE A 284 3.66 -7.06 0.38
C ILE A 284 2.83 -7.31 1.65
N GLY A 285 3.24 -6.74 2.80
CA GLY A 285 2.49 -6.78 4.05
C GLY A 285 1.36 -5.75 4.17
N ASN A 286 1.07 -4.98 3.11
CA ASN A 286 0.07 -3.92 3.15
C ASN A 286 -1.36 -4.44 3.02
N ALA A 287 -2.21 -4.08 3.99
CA ALA A 287 -3.60 -4.55 4.09
C ALA A 287 -4.54 -4.13 2.94
N GLU A 288 -4.15 -3.26 2.01
CA GLU A 288 -4.98 -2.86 0.85
C GLU A 288 -4.32 -3.16 -0.50
N ARG A 289 -3.00 -2.90 -0.64
CA ARG A 289 -2.26 -3.04 -1.91
C ARG A 289 -1.30 -4.25 -1.94
N GLY A 290 -1.13 -4.98 -0.85
CA GLY A 290 -0.11 -6.04 -0.73
C GLY A 290 -0.23 -7.14 -1.78
N TRP A 291 -1.46 -7.40 -2.26
CA TRP A 291 -1.75 -8.32 -3.36
C TRP A 291 -0.93 -8.06 -4.63
N ALA A 292 -0.61 -6.80 -4.95
CA ALA A 292 0.12 -6.47 -6.16
C ALA A 292 1.59 -6.91 -6.07
N TRP A 293 2.21 -6.80 -4.90
CA TRP A 293 3.56 -7.34 -4.64
C TRP A 293 3.55 -8.87 -4.62
N THR A 294 2.54 -9.49 -4.00
CA THR A 294 2.42 -10.96 -3.98
C THR A 294 2.24 -11.51 -5.40
N GLN A 295 1.41 -10.87 -6.22
CA GLN A 295 1.22 -11.19 -7.63
C GLN A 295 2.51 -11.01 -8.43
N ALA A 296 3.23 -9.90 -8.24
CA ALA A 296 4.51 -9.66 -8.91
C ALA A 296 5.57 -10.71 -8.52
N VAL A 297 5.74 -10.99 -7.23
CA VAL A 297 6.69 -11.98 -6.72
C VAL A 297 6.36 -13.38 -7.21
N LEU A 298 5.12 -13.85 -7.06
CA LEU A 298 4.74 -15.23 -7.41
C LEU A 298 4.56 -15.43 -8.92
N GLY A 299 4.23 -14.37 -9.67
CA GLY A 299 3.79 -14.45 -11.07
C GLY A 299 4.75 -13.91 -12.14
N VAL A 300 5.76 -13.07 -11.84
CA VAL A 300 6.64 -12.55 -12.90
C VAL A 300 7.54 -13.64 -13.51
N LYS A 301 7.47 -13.82 -14.83
CA LYS A 301 8.29 -14.78 -15.60
C LYS A 301 9.70 -14.22 -15.85
N ALA A 302 10.48 -14.08 -14.80
CA ALA A 302 11.86 -13.59 -14.85
C ALA A 302 12.87 -14.62 -14.35
N ARG A 303 14.05 -14.69 -15.00
CA ARG A 303 15.16 -15.58 -14.58
C ARG A 303 15.78 -15.10 -13.26
N GLU A 304 15.98 -13.79 -13.12
CA GLU A 304 16.41 -13.13 -11.88
C GLU A 304 15.31 -12.17 -11.40
N VAL A 305 14.93 -12.28 -10.13
CA VAL A 305 13.93 -11.41 -9.48
C VAL A 305 14.58 -10.68 -8.31
N HIS A 306 14.87 -9.39 -8.48
CA HIS A 306 15.46 -8.54 -7.47
C HIS A 306 14.38 -7.86 -6.63
N LEU A 307 14.36 -8.14 -5.33
CA LEU A 307 13.42 -7.57 -4.37
C LEU A 307 14.15 -6.54 -3.51
N CYS A 308 13.74 -5.27 -3.54
CA CYS A 308 14.39 -4.19 -2.80
C CYS A 308 13.53 -3.74 -1.61
N GLY A 309 14.03 -3.81 -0.38
CA GLY A 309 13.23 -3.41 0.80
C GLY A 309 13.98 -3.39 2.13
N GLU A 310 13.26 -3.64 3.22
CA GLU A 310 13.77 -3.71 4.59
C GLU A 310 13.89 -5.16 5.10
N THR A 311 14.81 -5.38 6.05
CA THR A 311 15.16 -6.70 6.61
C THR A 311 13.98 -7.45 7.22
N ARG A 312 12.93 -6.73 7.65
CA ARG A 312 11.65 -7.27 8.15
C ARG A 312 10.92 -8.20 7.18
N THR A 313 11.28 -8.17 5.89
CA THR A 313 10.72 -9.03 4.84
C THR A 313 11.42 -10.38 4.71
N VAL A 314 12.66 -10.52 5.21
CA VAL A 314 13.49 -11.72 5.03
C VAL A 314 12.80 -13.01 5.48
N PRO A 315 12.10 -13.09 6.63
CA PRO A 315 11.44 -14.33 7.04
C PRO A 315 10.33 -14.76 6.07
N LEU A 316 9.42 -13.84 5.73
CA LEU A 316 8.29 -14.12 4.83
C LEU A 316 8.76 -14.49 3.42
N ILE A 317 9.73 -13.75 2.86
CA ILE A 317 10.28 -14.08 1.52
C ILE A 317 10.99 -15.44 1.55
N ARG A 318 11.74 -15.76 2.62
CA ARG A 318 12.39 -17.07 2.77
C ARG A 318 11.39 -18.22 2.83
N GLU A 319 10.30 -18.08 3.59
CA GLU A 319 9.23 -19.09 3.60
C GLU A 319 8.51 -19.22 2.25
N LEU A 320 8.26 -18.10 1.56
CA LEU A 320 7.62 -18.11 0.24
C LEU A 320 8.50 -18.82 -0.78
N CYS A 321 9.79 -18.46 -0.90
CA CYS A 321 10.75 -19.11 -1.80
C CYS A 321 10.88 -20.62 -1.51
N ALA A 322 10.99 -21.01 -0.23
CA ALA A 322 11.02 -22.41 0.16
C ALA A 322 9.74 -23.17 -0.23
N SER A 323 8.57 -22.54 -0.15
CA SER A 323 7.29 -23.17 -0.53
C SER A 323 7.09 -23.38 -2.04
N ILE A 324 7.96 -22.81 -2.89
CA ILE A 324 7.92 -22.93 -4.35
C ILE A 324 9.22 -23.48 -4.96
N GLY A 325 10.19 -23.87 -4.14
CA GLY A 325 11.47 -24.44 -4.59
C GLY A 325 12.43 -23.45 -5.28
N GLU A 326 12.23 -22.14 -5.10
CA GLU A 326 13.03 -21.11 -5.78
C GLU A 326 14.26 -20.68 -4.95
N LYS A 327 15.41 -20.49 -5.62
CA LYS A 327 16.68 -20.14 -4.97
C LYS A 327 16.63 -18.71 -4.43
N LEU A 328 16.78 -18.53 -3.12
CA LEU A 328 16.89 -17.22 -2.49
C LEU A 328 18.36 -16.88 -2.16
N VAL A 329 18.81 -15.72 -2.62
CA VAL A 329 20.07 -15.07 -2.23
C VAL A 329 19.72 -13.76 -1.52
N VAL A 330 20.20 -13.58 -0.29
CA VAL A 330 19.98 -12.33 0.48
C VAL A 330 21.23 -11.47 0.38
N HIS A 331 21.04 -10.20 0.05
CA HIS A 331 22.09 -9.17 -0.01
C HIS A 331 21.78 -8.11 1.04
N GLU A 332 22.63 -7.98 2.05
CA GLU A 332 22.42 -7.03 3.14
C GLU A 332 23.21 -5.74 2.91
N TYR A 333 22.58 -4.59 3.20
CA TYR A 333 23.12 -3.26 2.93
C TYR A 333 23.02 -2.36 4.16
N GLU A 334 24.16 -1.83 4.60
CA GLU A 334 24.21 -0.79 5.61
C GLU A 334 23.85 0.60 5.05
N ARG A 335 23.78 1.61 5.91
CA ARG A 335 23.42 2.98 5.52
C ARG A 335 24.64 3.76 5.05
N LEU A 336 24.57 4.36 3.86
CA LEU A 336 25.65 5.17 3.24
C LEU A 336 26.01 6.45 4.01
N SER A 337 25.28 6.76 5.09
CA SER A 337 25.53 7.88 5.99
C SER A 337 24.88 7.62 7.36
N PRO A 338 25.46 8.14 8.46
CA PRO A 338 24.85 8.01 9.78
C PRO A 338 23.52 8.77 9.88
N LEU A 339 22.63 8.27 10.74
CA LEU A 339 21.34 8.87 11.07
C LEU A 339 21.21 8.96 12.59
N GLN A 340 21.00 10.16 13.13
CA GLN A 340 20.96 10.40 14.57
C GLN A 340 19.77 11.27 14.98
N MET A 341 19.24 11.04 16.18
CA MET A 341 18.40 12.03 16.85
C MET A 341 19.26 13.21 17.30
N ALA A 342 18.81 14.45 17.08
CA ALA A 342 19.41 15.62 17.71
C ALA A 342 19.00 15.70 19.19
N ASP A 343 19.82 16.33 20.04
CA ASP A 343 19.66 16.27 21.51
C ASP A 343 18.35 16.88 22.05
N LYS A 344 17.73 17.79 21.29
CA LYS A 344 16.58 18.61 21.70
C LYS A 344 15.64 18.90 20.53
N SER A 345 14.38 19.22 20.83
CA SER A 345 13.41 19.72 19.85
C SER A 345 13.71 21.16 19.42
N LEU A 346 12.96 21.67 18.43
CA LEU A 346 12.98 23.10 18.09
C LEU A 346 12.23 23.97 19.11
N GLN A 347 11.47 23.40 20.04
CA GLN A 347 10.70 24.12 21.08
C GLN A 347 9.70 25.13 20.49
N GLY A 348 9.01 24.72 19.42
CA GLY A 348 8.11 25.53 18.60
C GLY A 348 8.78 26.64 17.78
N ASN A 349 10.09 26.88 17.94
CA ASN A 349 10.76 28.06 17.42
C ASN A 349 11.31 27.86 15.98
N LEU A 350 10.54 28.32 15.00
CA LEU A 350 10.90 28.29 13.58
C LEU A 350 12.16 29.12 13.21
N LYS A 351 12.66 30.00 14.09
CA LYS A 351 13.96 30.69 13.88
C LYS A 351 15.18 29.77 14.05
N LYS A 352 14.99 28.55 14.56
CA LYS A 352 16.05 27.52 14.68
C LYS A 352 16.19 26.65 13.41
N LEU A 353 15.46 26.96 12.34
CA LEU A 353 15.56 26.25 11.06
C LEU A 353 16.88 26.56 10.34
N ARG A 354 17.33 25.64 9.49
CA ARG A 354 18.59 25.67 8.72
C ARG A 354 18.36 25.18 7.29
N LYS A 355 19.18 25.62 6.31
CA LYS A 355 19.06 25.18 4.90
C LYS A 355 19.14 23.65 4.80
N GLY A 356 18.15 23.04 4.15
CA GLY A 356 17.99 21.59 4.06
C GLY A 356 17.16 20.95 5.19
N ASP A 357 16.51 21.73 6.06
CA ASP A 357 15.49 21.23 6.98
C ASP A 357 14.20 20.85 6.24
N CYS A 358 13.61 19.72 6.64
CA CYS A 358 12.28 19.30 6.21
C CYS A 358 11.34 19.13 7.42
N ILE A 359 10.23 19.87 7.47
CA ILE A 359 9.19 19.68 8.48
C ILE A 359 8.09 18.75 7.95
N VAL A 360 7.80 17.67 8.67
CA VAL A 360 6.79 16.68 8.30
C VAL A 360 5.52 16.89 9.12
N SER A 361 4.40 17.19 8.45
CA SER A 361 3.08 17.36 9.06
C SER A 361 2.03 16.51 8.36
N PHE A 362 1.22 15.81 9.16
CA PHE A 362 0.23 14.84 8.69
C PHE A 362 -1.12 15.49 8.33
N SER A 363 -1.09 16.75 7.91
CA SER A 363 -2.27 17.51 7.46
C SER A 363 -1.89 18.54 6.40
N VAL A 364 -2.60 18.53 5.27
CA VAL A 364 -2.44 19.54 4.20
C VAL A 364 -2.66 20.96 4.73
N MET A 365 -3.61 21.15 5.66
CA MET A 365 -3.78 22.44 6.35
C MET A 365 -2.57 22.82 7.22
N GLY A 366 -1.94 21.84 7.86
CA GLY A 366 -0.70 22.05 8.63
C GLY A 366 0.46 22.48 7.72
N ILE A 367 0.59 21.84 6.55
CA ILE A 367 1.64 22.11 5.56
C ILE A 367 1.57 23.57 5.07
N HIS A 368 0.41 24.06 4.61
CA HIS A 368 0.31 25.46 4.16
C HIS A 368 0.46 26.47 5.30
N ALA A 369 0.00 26.15 6.52
CA ALA A 369 0.18 27.02 7.68
C ALA A 369 1.66 27.14 8.11
N LEU A 370 2.38 26.01 8.16
CA LEU A 370 3.83 25.98 8.41
C LEU A 370 4.59 26.74 7.33
N ARG A 371 4.34 26.45 6.05
CA ARG A 371 4.99 27.09 4.90
C ARG A 371 4.97 28.61 5.05
N LYS A 372 3.78 29.21 5.16
CA LYS A 372 3.63 30.67 5.31
C LYS A 372 4.30 31.21 6.57
N GLN A 373 4.24 30.49 7.70
CA GLN A 373 4.88 30.95 8.93
C GLN A 373 6.41 30.89 8.88
N ILE A 374 6.99 29.95 8.14
CA ILE A 374 8.44 29.92 7.87
C ILE A 374 8.82 31.07 6.93
N GLU A 375 8.09 31.25 5.82
CA GLU A 375 8.28 32.37 4.88
C GLU A 375 8.24 33.73 5.61
N GLN A 376 7.24 33.94 6.48
CA GLN A 376 7.10 35.15 7.30
C GLN A 376 8.16 35.29 8.41
N THR A 377 8.75 34.20 8.91
CA THR A 377 9.71 34.23 10.04
C THR A 377 11.16 34.31 9.57
N THR A 378 11.45 33.82 8.36
CA THR A 378 12.81 33.65 7.82
C THR A 378 13.10 34.48 6.58
N GLY A 379 12.06 34.94 5.86
CA GLY A 379 12.20 35.64 4.58
C GLY A 379 12.56 34.75 3.38
N ARG A 380 12.73 33.43 3.57
CA ARG A 380 13.05 32.46 2.52
C ARG A 380 11.82 31.74 2.00
N LYS A 381 11.92 31.20 0.77
CA LYS A 381 10.85 30.40 0.16
C LYS A 381 10.88 28.97 0.72
N VAL A 382 9.75 28.29 0.60
CA VAL A 382 9.52 26.97 1.21
C VAL A 382 8.81 26.07 0.23
N ALA A 383 9.42 24.95 -0.13
CA ALA A 383 8.81 23.95 -1.01
C ALA A 383 7.73 23.15 -0.26
N THR A 384 6.70 22.68 -0.97
CA THR A 384 5.61 21.89 -0.37
C THR A 384 5.29 20.60 -1.12
N VAL A 385 5.22 19.48 -0.39
CA VAL A 385 5.00 18.14 -0.96
C VAL A 385 3.97 17.36 -0.13
N TYR A 386 2.82 17.00 -0.71
CA TYR A 386 1.78 16.21 -0.04
C TYR A 386 1.11 15.21 -0.96
N GLY A 387 0.42 14.21 -0.39
CA GLY A 387 -0.04 13.02 -1.12
C GLY A 387 -1.00 13.25 -2.29
N SER A 388 -1.93 14.22 -2.19
CA SER A 388 -2.86 14.57 -3.28
C SER A 388 -2.29 15.52 -4.34
N LEU A 389 -1.08 16.07 -4.12
CA LEU A 389 -0.42 16.91 -5.10
C LEU A 389 -0.01 16.07 -6.33
N PRO A 390 -0.18 16.57 -7.58
CA PRO A 390 0.20 15.84 -8.79
C PRO A 390 1.66 15.36 -8.76
N PRO A 391 1.99 14.19 -9.35
CA PRO A 391 3.36 13.70 -9.45
C PRO A 391 4.33 14.73 -10.03
N GLU A 392 3.93 15.42 -11.08
CA GLU A 392 4.70 16.40 -11.83
C GLU A 392 5.07 17.59 -10.94
N THR A 393 4.08 18.21 -10.30
CA THR A 393 4.28 19.31 -9.32
C THR A 393 5.10 18.83 -8.12
N ARG A 394 4.96 17.58 -7.66
CA ARG A 394 5.82 17.01 -6.60
C ARG A 394 7.27 16.87 -7.02
N ALA A 395 7.54 16.42 -8.24
CA ALA A 395 8.89 16.30 -8.78
C ALA A 395 9.54 17.69 -8.96
N GLN A 396 8.76 18.69 -9.39
CA GLN A 396 9.19 20.08 -9.51
C GLN A 396 9.49 20.73 -8.14
N GLN A 397 8.60 20.58 -7.16
CA GLN A 397 8.83 21.05 -5.77
C GLN A 397 10.05 20.37 -5.14
N ALA A 398 10.30 19.08 -5.47
CA ALA A 398 11.52 18.38 -5.09
C ALA A 398 12.78 18.97 -5.77
N ARG A 399 12.73 19.31 -7.07
CA ARG A 399 13.83 19.99 -7.79
C ARG A 399 14.15 21.34 -7.14
N LEU A 400 13.14 22.16 -6.87
CA LEU A 400 13.31 23.47 -6.22
C LEU A 400 14.04 23.36 -4.87
N PHE A 401 13.68 22.38 -4.03
CA PHE A 401 14.36 22.14 -2.74
C PHE A 401 15.75 21.50 -2.86
N ASN A 402 16.03 20.77 -3.96
CA ASN A 402 17.31 20.09 -4.18
C ASN A 402 18.40 21.01 -4.73
N ASP A 403 18.00 22.06 -5.46
CA ASP A 403 18.88 23.06 -6.04
C ASP A 403 19.44 24.00 -4.95
N PRO A 404 20.78 24.05 -4.75
CA PRO A 404 21.40 24.87 -3.71
C PRO A 404 21.38 26.37 -4.03
N ASP A 405 21.21 26.74 -5.31
CA ASP A 405 21.51 28.07 -5.84
C ASP A 405 20.27 29.01 -5.82
N ASN A 406 19.17 28.57 -5.20
CA ASN A 406 17.91 29.31 -5.12
C ASN A 406 17.42 29.58 -3.67
N ASP A 407 16.27 30.27 -3.54
CA ASP A 407 15.64 30.72 -2.29
C ASP A 407 14.91 29.64 -1.45
N TYR A 408 14.71 28.43 -1.96
CA TYR A 408 13.91 27.36 -1.34
C TYR A 408 14.71 26.57 -0.28
N ASP A 409 15.23 27.28 0.72
CA ASP A 409 16.07 26.72 1.79
C ASP A 409 15.39 25.62 2.63
N PHE A 410 14.06 25.50 2.58
CA PHE A 410 13.26 24.63 3.45
C PHE A 410 12.19 23.84 2.69
N LEU A 411 11.85 22.66 3.21
CA LEU A 411 10.74 21.82 2.75
C LEU A 411 9.69 21.63 3.86
N VAL A 412 8.40 21.70 3.52
CA VAL A 412 7.31 21.27 4.39
C VAL A 412 6.47 20.21 3.67
N ALA A 413 6.33 19.03 4.27
CA ALA A 413 5.77 17.89 3.56
C ALA A 413 4.90 16.98 4.44
N SER A 414 4.19 16.04 3.81
CA SER A 414 3.57 14.91 4.50
C SER A 414 4.47 13.66 4.46
N ASP A 415 4.02 12.58 5.10
CA ASP A 415 4.49 11.21 4.92
C ASP A 415 4.71 10.75 3.46
N ALA A 416 4.15 11.45 2.47
CA ALA A 416 4.39 11.22 1.05
C ALA A 416 5.88 11.33 0.63
N ILE A 417 6.78 11.89 1.46
CA ILE A 417 8.23 11.85 1.22
C ILE A 417 8.89 10.52 1.60
N GLY A 418 8.20 9.67 2.36
CA GLY A 418 8.73 8.38 2.85
C GLY A 418 9.08 7.40 1.72
N MET A 419 8.53 7.61 0.53
CA MET A 419 8.82 6.84 -0.70
C MET A 419 8.71 7.74 -1.94
N GLY A 420 9.42 7.37 -3.01
CA GLY A 420 9.19 7.92 -4.36
C GLY A 420 9.55 9.38 -4.67
N LEU A 421 10.38 10.05 -3.85
CA LEU A 421 11.08 11.27 -4.26
C LEU A 421 12.55 11.20 -3.82
N ASN A 422 13.44 11.74 -4.66
CA ASN A 422 14.82 12.04 -4.29
C ASN A 422 14.90 13.47 -3.71
N LEU A 423 15.23 13.58 -2.42
CA LEU A 423 15.19 14.83 -1.66
C LEU A 423 16.45 14.96 -0.81
N SER A 424 17.13 16.10 -0.92
CA SER A 424 18.43 16.39 -0.31
C SER A 424 18.30 16.93 1.12
N ILE A 425 17.44 16.29 1.91
CA ILE A 425 17.12 16.69 3.29
C ILE A 425 18.34 16.46 4.18
N LYS A 426 18.76 17.47 4.95
CA LYS A 426 19.80 17.33 5.98
C LYS A 426 19.22 16.93 7.34
N ARG A 427 18.06 17.49 7.70
CA ARG A 427 17.37 17.22 8.98
C ARG A 427 15.86 17.07 8.80
N VAL A 428 15.30 15.99 9.34
CA VAL A 428 13.84 15.76 9.42
C VAL A 428 13.32 16.26 10.76
N ILE A 429 12.21 17.00 10.73
CA ILE A 429 11.54 17.59 11.90
C ILE A 429 10.09 17.12 11.90
N PHE A 430 9.68 16.29 12.84
CA PHE A 430 8.27 15.90 12.98
C PHE A 430 7.44 17.03 13.63
N GLU A 431 6.35 17.46 12.98
CA GLU A 431 5.38 18.42 13.55
C GLU A 431 4.44 17.79 14.57
N SER A 432 4.31 16.46 14.55
CA SER A 432 3.61 15.68 15.57
C SER A 432 4.02 14.20 15.52
N SER A 433 3.87 13.49 16.62
CA SER A 433 3.98 12.03 16.74
C SER A 433 2.73 11.25 16.28
N SER A 434 1.65 11.95 15.92
CA SER A 434 0.35 11.36 15.58
C SER A 434 -0.23 11.80 14.23
N LYS A 435 -1.01 10.92 13.62
CA LYS A 435 -1.69 11.09 12.33
C LYS A 435 -3.17 10.69 12.42
N PHE A 436 -4.03 11.37 11.66
CA PHE A 436 -5.41 10.93 11.43
C PHE A 436 -5.45 9.80 10.39
N ASP A 437 -6.02 8.65 10.74
CA ASP A 437 -6.10 7.46 9.86
C ASP A 437 -7.36 7.41 8.98
N GLY A 438 -8.24 8.41 9.09
CA GLY A 438 -9.56 8.46 8.45
C GLY A 438 -10.71 8.24 9.43
N PHE A 439 -10.45 7.59 10.57
CA PHE A 439 -11.42 7.28 11.61
C PHE A 439 -11.06 7.93 12.95
N ARG A 440 -9.77 7.95 13.31
CA ARG A 440 -9.23 8.45 14.59
C ARG A 440 -7.84 9.05 14.43
N GLN A 441 -7.37 9.74 15.47
CA GLN A 441 -5.92 9.97 15.63
C GLN A 441 -5.27 8.67 16.10
N ARG A 442 -4.11 8.33 15.53
CA ARG A 442 -3.22 7.28 16.02
C ARG A 442 -1.78 7.80 16.09
N THR A 443 -1.00 7.30 17.03
CA THR A 443 0.46 7.42 16.99
C THR A 443 0.99 6.79 15.69
N LEU A 444 2.04 7.39 15.11
CA LEU A 444 2.75 6.82 13.99
C LEU A 444 3.36 5.47 14.37
N ALA A 445 3.44 4.53 13.43
CA ALA A 445 4.09 3.25 13.70
C ALA A 445 5.62 3.39 13.56
N VAL A 446 6.39 2.53 14.24
CA VAL A 446 7.86 2.53 14.15
C VAL A 446 8.37 2.44 12.70
N PRO A 447 7.80 1.62 11.78
CA PRO A 447 8.16 1.65 10.37
C PRO A 447 7.86 3.00 9.70
N ASP A 448 6.69 3.60 9.94
CA ASP A 448 6.29 4.91 9.41
C ASP A 448 7.35 5.97 9.79
N ILE A 449 7.76 5.98 11.06
CA ILE A 449 8.76 6.91 11.61
C ILE A 449 10.12 6.67 10.97
N LYS A 450 10.64 5.43 10.94
CA LYS A 450 11.96 5.11 10.38
C LYS A 450 12.03 5.37 8.86
N GLN A 451 10.96 5.09 8.12
CA GLN A 451 10.89 5.36 6.67
C GLN A 451 10.94 6.87 6.34
N ILE A 452 10.28 7.70 7.14
CA ILE A 452 10.30 9.17 7.03
C ILE A 452 11.66 9.72 7.50
N ALA A 453 12.11 9.35 8.69
CA ALA A 453 13.34 9.83 9.30
C ALA A 453 14.58 9.49 8.45
N GLY A 454 14.64 8.28 7.90
CA GLY A 454 15.74 7.83 7.04
C GLY A 454 15.86 8.54 5.68
N ARG A 455 15.02 9.55 5.39
CA ARG A 455 15.20 10.48 4.28
C ARG A 455 16.27 11.56 4.56
N ALA A 456 16.64 11.80 5.82
CA ALA A 456 17.69 12.76 6.21
C ALA A 456 19.11 12.26 5.86
N GLY A 457 19.99 13.15 5.40
CA GLY A 457 21.39 12.86 5.08
C GLY A 457 21.58 11.91 3.89
N ARG A 458 20.79 12.03 2.82
CA ARG A 458 20.97 11.20 1.61
C ARG A 458 22.37 11.37 1.01
N TYR A 459 22.99 10.25 0.60
CA TYR A 459 24.36 10.22 0.10
C TYR A 459 24.43 10.70 -1.36
N LYS A 460 25.24 11.74 -1.60
CA LYS A 460 25.23 12.63 -2.78
C LYS A 460 23.86 13.32 -2.97
N SER A 461 23.86 14.65 -3.04
CA SER A 461 22.61 15.39 -3.29
C SER A 461 22.06 15.07 -4.68
N ALA A 462 20.75 15.19 -4.88
CA ALA A 462 20.14 14.94 -6.19
C ALA A 462 20.73 15.85 -7.27
N TYR A 463 21.07 17.10 -6.90
CA TYR A 463 21.79 18.06 -7.74
C TYR A 463 23.18 17.54 -8.13
N GLN A 464 24.00 17.06 -7.20
CA GLN A 464 25.33 16.51 -7.49
C GLN A 464 25.27 15.28 -8.41
N ALA A 465 24.30 14.39 -8.18
CA ALA A 465 24.14 13.18 -8.98
C ALA A 465 23.63 13.47 -10.41
N ASN A 466 22.68 14.39 -10.57
CA ASN A 466 22.18 14.80 -11.87
C ASN A 466 23.23 15.61 -12.63
N LYS A 467 23.87 16.59 -11.98
CA LYS A 467 24.93 17.41 -12.58
C LYS A 467 26.08 16.55 -13.09
N ALA A 468 26.56 15.59 -12.30
CA ALA A 468 27.59 14.65 -12.76
C ALA A 468 27.13 13.74 -13.92
N ALA A 469 25.83 13.45 -14.04
CA ALA A 469 25.28 12.69 -15.16
C ALA A 469 25.10 13.56 -16.43
N GLU A 470 24.73 14.82 -16.27
CA GLU A 470 24.62 15.81 -17.35
C GLU A 470 26.01 16.22 -17.86
N GLU A 471 26.99 16.41 -16.98
CA GLU A 471 28.40 16.65 -17.31
C GLU A 471 29.03 15.43 -18.02
N ALA A 472 28.79 14.21 -17.54
CA ALA A 472 29.26 12.99 -18.22
C ALA A 472 28.57 12.77 -19.58
N ALA A 473 27.28 13.12 -19.72
CA ALA A 473 26.59 13.08 -21.01
C ALA A 473 27.11 14.15 -21.98
N ALA A 474 27.43 15.35 -21.48
CA ALA A 474 28.04 16.41 -22.29
C ALA A 474 29.47 16.05 -22.73
N GLN A 475 30.28 15.46 -21.85
CA GLN A 475 31.61 14.95 -22.17
C GLN A 475 31.55 13.84 -23.20
N GLY A 476 30.72 12.81 -22.99
CA GLY A 476 30.54 11.73 -23.97
C GLY A 476 30.02 12.22 -25.33
N LEU A 477 29.21 13.29 -25.35
CA LEU A 477 28.74 13.92 -26.59
C LEU A 477 29.81 14.79 -27.28
N ALA A 478 30.74 15.38 -26.51
CA ALA A 478 31.89 16.12 -27.06
C ALA A 478 32.96 15.16 -27.61
N GLU A 479 33.28 14.10 -26.87
CA GLU A 479 34.16 13.00 -27.30
C GLU A 479 33.62 12.34 -28.57
N ALA A 480 32.31 12.07 -28.65
CA ALA A 480 31.66 11.53 -29.85
C ALA A 480 31.56 12.53 -31.03
N LYS A 481 31.87 13.81 -30.83
CA LYS A 481 31.90 14.84 -31.88
C LYS A 481 33.31 15.22 -32.34
N GLY A 482 34.36 14.87 -31.59
CA GLY A 482 35.74 15.18 -31.95
C GLY A 482 36.12 16.67 -31.88
N GLU A 483 35.36 17.48 -31.15
CA GLU A 483 35.62 18.92 -30.99
C GLU A 483 36.72 19.17 -29.94
N SER A 484 37.98 18.98 -30.33
CA SER A 484 39.15 19.37 -29.52
C SER A 484 39.31 20.90 -29.47
N GLU A 485 39.43 21.49 -28.28
CA GLU A 485 39.67 22.93 -28.13
C GLU A 485 40.99 23.35 -28.82
N PRO A 486 40.99 24.45 -29.61
CA PRO A 486 42.19 24.92 -30.31
C PRO A 486 43.08 25.76 -29.38
N GLY A 487 44.20 25.21 -28.89
CA GLY A 487 45.24 26.05 -28.30
C GLY A 487 46.24 25.43 -27.32
N LYS A 488 47.04 24.45 -27.75
CA LYS A 488 48.41 24.26 -27.24
C LYS A 488 49.23 23.37 -28.17
N GLU A 489 50.18 24.00 -28.87
CA GLU A 489 51.13 23.30 -29.72
C GLU A 489 52.17 22.54 -28.86
N HIS A 490 52.46 21.30 -29.23
CA HIS A 490 53.78 20.71 -28.99
C HIS A 490 54.18 19.88 -30.22
N ILE A 491 55.38 20.16 -30.73
CA ILE A 491 55.88 19.68 -32.02
C ILE A 491 56.66 18.37 -31.79
N THR A 492 56.35 17.31 -32.55
CA THR A 492 57.32 16.55 -33.39
C THR A 492 56.66 15.41 -34.17
N GLU A 493 56.88 15.44 -35.50
CA GLU A 493 57.20 14.31 -36.40
C GLU A 493 56.29 13.07 -36.48
N ALA A 494 55.66 12.90 -37.65
CA ALA A 494 55.28 11.63 -38.27
C ALA A 494 56.40 11.17 -39.23
N PRO A 495 56.56 9.86 -39.57
CA PRO A 495 55.66 9.17 -40.52
C PRO A 495 55.47 7.66 -40.16
N ALA A 496 54.89 6.73 -40.97
CA ALA A 496 54.42 6.74 -42.35
C ALA A 496 53.35 5.64 -42.64
N VAL A 497 52.29 5.98 -43.40
CA VAL A 497 51.81 5.31 -44.64
C VAL A 497 51.27 3.84 -44.61
N ILE A 498 50.41 3.50 -45.59
CA ILE A 498 49.70 2.22 -45.87
C ILE A 498 48.57 1.89 -44.85
N SER A 499 47.25 2.02 -45.09
CA SER A 499 46.34 2.03 -46.26
C SER A 499 45.83 0.66 -46.76
N GLN A 500 44.51 0.57 -47.00
CA GLN A 500 43.76 -0.54 -47.63
C GLN A 500 43.51 -1.80 -46.75
N SER A 501 42.42 -2.57 -46.91
CA SER A 501 40.99 -2.29 -47.21
C SER A 501 40.22 -3.61 -47.30
N MET A 502 38.95 -3.66 -46.83
CA MET A 502 37.97 -4.72 -47.16
C MET A 502 38.34 -6.16 -46.65
N GLU A 503 37.45 -7.15 -46.52
CA GLU A 503 35.98 -7.15 -46.50
C GLU A 503 35.39 -8.24 -45.59
N ALA A 504 34.06 -8.16 -45.47
CA ALA A 504 33.11 -8.90 -44.63
C ALA A 504 33.14 -10.45 -44.56
N SER A 505 32.40 -10.92 -43.55
CA SER A 505 31.54 -12.13 -43.51
C SER A 505 32.12 -13.57 -43.40
N ALA A 506 31.97 -14.12 -42.19
CA ALA A 506 30.99 -15.19 -41.86
C ALA A 506 31.43 -16.66 -41.57
N GLU A 507 30.61 -17.27 -40.70
CA GLU A 507 30.29 -18.70 -40.47
C GLU A 507 31.18 -19.68 -39.68
N ALA A 508 30.60 -20.11 -38.54
CA ALA A 508 30.33 -21.51 -38.13
C ALA A 508 31.35 -22.37 -37.32
N SER A 509 31.17 -22.31 -35.98
CA SER A 509 30.85 -23.46 -35.10
C SER A 509 31.94 -24.47 -34.62
N SER A 510 31.59 -25.17 -33.51
CA SER A 510 32.27 -26.31 -32.84
C SER A 510 33.46 -25.95 -31.89
N VAL A 511 33.76 -26.64 -30.77
CA VAL A 511 33.05 -27.72 -30.03
C VAL A 511 33.56 -27.87 -28.55
N ILE A 512 32.62 -28.04 -27.58
CA ILE A 512 32.62 -28.83 -26.30
C ILE A 512 33.76 -28.71 -25.22
N ALA A 513 33.32 -28.74 -23.93
CA ALA A 513 33.98 -29.13 -22.65
C ALA A 513 34.98 -28.20 -21.88
N ALA A 514 34.49 -27.65 -20.74
CA ALA A 514 34.75 -28.03 -19.33
C ALA A 514 36.10 -28.67 -18.87
N PRO A 515 36.45 -28.67 -17.55
CA PRO A 515 35.78 -28.10 -16.37
C PRO A 515 36.66 -27.11 -15.55
N ALA A 516 36.29 -26.82 -14.30
CA ALA A 516 37.05 -26.01 -13.34
C ALA A 516 37.68 -26.86 -12.22
N GLU A 517 38.67 -26.32 -11.49
CA GLU A 517 39.21 -26.93 -10.28
C GLU A 517 39.55 -25.87 -9.19
N THR A 518 39.75 -26.31 -7.95
CA THR A 518 39.76 -25.46 -6.73
C THR A 518 41.08 -25.62 -5.96
N ILE A 519 41.62 -24.55 -5.38
CA ILE A 519 42.75 -24.60 -4.44
C ILE A 519 42.49 -23.70 -3.23
N GLU A 520 42.76 -24.21 -2.03
CA GLU A 520 42.61 -23.51 -0.76
C GLU A 520 43.96 -23.02 -0.17
N SER A 521 43.94 -21.78 0.31
CA SER A 521 44.65 -21.16 1.46
C SER A 521 45.96 -21.69 2.10
N GLN A 522 46.74 -20.71 2.63
CA GLN A 522 47.73 -20.77 3.76
C GLN A 522 49.23 -21.05 3.41
N PRO A 523 50.19 -20.71 4.31
CA PRO A 523 50.42 -19.40 4.96
C PRO A 523 51.94 -19.00 5.06
N ASN A 524 52.28 -18.02 5.93
CA ASN A 524 53.62 -17.69 6.48
C ASN A 524 54.67 -17.02 5.53
N LEU A 525 55.65 -16.21 5.98
CA LEU A 525 55.92 -15.52 7.27
C LEU A 525 56.86 -14.30 7.06
N GLU A 526 57.16 -13.58 8.15
CA GLU A 526 58.26 -12.61 8.41
C GLU A 526 59.55 -12.78 7.56
N SER A 527 60.37 -11.75 7.25
CA SER A 527 60.46 -10.31 7.60
C SER A 527 61.24 -9.56 6.46
N SER A 528 61.80 -8.34 6.51
CA SER A 528 62.19 -7.39 7.57
C SER A 528 62.27 -5.92 7.09
N SER A 529 62.70 -5.00 7.97
CA SER A 529 62.75 -3.53 7.78
C SER A 529 63.90 -2.97 6.94
N GLN A 530 63.67 -1.84 6.24
CA GLN A 530 64.41 -0.58 6.50
C GLN A 530 63.66 0.68 6.00
N ALA A 531 64.10 1.84 6.46
CA ALA A 531 63.48 3.18 6.36
C ALA A 531 63.95 3.98 5.12
N ALA A 532 63.34 5.09 4.69
CA ALA A 532 61.97 5.62 4.82
C ALA A 532 61.81 6.83 3.88
N ASP A 533 60.59 7.19 3.50
CA ASP A 533 60.24 8.55 3.05
C ASP A 533 58.80 8.88 3.50
N ALA A 534 58.46 10.17 3.56
CA ALA A 534 57.26 10.67 4.24
C ALA A 534 56.20 11.24 3.28
N GLY A 535 54.94 11.25 3.73
CA GLY A 535 53.95 12.21 3.22
C GLY A 535 52.86 11.70 2.29
N LYS A 536 52.07 10.72 2.73
CA LYS A 536 50.60 10.76 2.59
C LYS A 536 49.91 9.75 3.50
N GLU A 537 49.15 10.25 4.47
CA GLU A 537 48.08 9.44 5.06
C GLU A 537 47.03 9.14 3.98
N PRO A 538 46.40 7.95 3.98
CA PRO A 538 45.24 7.71 3.13
C PRO A 538 44.11 8.64 3.57
N SER A 539 43.73 9.58 2.70
CA SER A 539 42.71 10.59 2.97
C SER A 539 41.40 9.94 3.40
N LYS A 540 40.92 10.29 4.60
CA LYS A 540 39.57 9.93 5.06
C LYS A 540 38.54 10.37 4.02
N PRO A 541 37.48 9.58 3.75
CA PRO A 541 36.44 10.00 2.82
C PRO A 541 35.71 11.23 3.37
N GLU A 542 35.87 12.37 2.70
CA GLU A 542 35.29 13.64 3.12
C GLU A 542 33.75 13.67 2.93
N ASP A 543 33.08 14.47 3.76
CA ASP A 543 31.63 14.76 3.72
C ASP A 543 30.66 13.57 3.78
N SER A 544 30.83 12.69 4.78
CA SER A 544 29.73 11.86 5.29
C SER A 544 28.61 12.75 5.89
N THR A 545 27.66 13.18 5.06
CA THR A 545 26.56 14.07 5.47
C THR A 545 25.66 13.40 6.51
N LEU A 546 25.85 13.76 7.79
CA LEU A 546 25.06 13.27 8.92
C LEU A 546 23.57 13.63 8.75
N GLY A 547 22.71 12.61 8.72
CA GLY A 547 21.26 12.80 8.77
C GLY A 547 20.80 13.06 10.21
N LEU A 548 20.08 14.15 10.44
CA LEU A 548 19.52 14.48 11.75
C LEU A 548 18.00 14.31 11.80
N VAL A 549 17.49 13.93 12.98
CA VAL A 549 16.06 13.75 13.25
C VAL A 549 15.69 14.49 14.54
N THR A 550 14.57 15.22 14.54
CA THR A 550 14.06 15.89 15.76
C THR A 550 12.54 16.16 15.64
N THR A 551 11.96 16.86 16.62
CA THR A 551 10.56 17.31 16.63
C THR A 551 10.46 18.83 16.66
N LEU A 552 9.32 19.35 16.22
CA LEU A 552 9.02 20.78 16.31
C LEU A 552 8.71 21.19 17.75
N GLU A 553 7.94 20.37 18.47
CA GLU A 553 7.49 20.60 19.85
C GLU A 553 8.17 19.63 20.82
N ASP A 554 8.41 20.04 22.08
CA ASP A 554 9.14 19.22 23.06
C ASP A 554 8.38 17.95 23.47
N PHE A 555 7.04 17.98 23.53
CA PHE A 555 6.23 16.84 24.00
C PHE A 555 6.21 15.65 23.03
N ASP A 556 6.44 15.87 21.72
CA ASP A 556 6.55 14.79 20.74
C ASP A 556 7.93 14.11 20.77
N PHE A 557 8.95 14.77 21.35
CA PHE A 557 10.34 14.36 21.27
C PHE A 557 10.60 12.96 21.88
N PRO A 558 10.10 12.60 23.07
CA PRO A 558 10.33 11.28 23.66
C PRO A 558 9.73 10.14 22.82
N VAL A 559 8.58 10.38 22.17
CA VAL A 559 7.87 9.38 21.37
C VAL A 559 8.69 9.03 20.12
N ILE A 560 9.18 10.04 19.40
CA ILE A 560 10.04 9.84 18.22
C ILE A 560 11.40 9.25 18.64
N ALA A 561 11.98 9.71 19.76
CA ALA A 561 13.25 9.19 20.28
C ALA A 561 13.17 7.69 20.69
N LYS A 562 12.05 7.25 21.26
CA LYS A 562 11.76 5.82 21.56
C LYS A 562 11.67 5.01 20.27
N ALA A 563 10.82 5.43 19.34
CA ALA A 563 10.61 4.74 18.06
C ALA A 563 11.86 4.66 17.17
N MET A 564 12.77 5.64 17.23
CA MET A 564 14.04 5.56 16.49
C MET A 564 14.97 4.45 17.00
N LYS A 565 14.92 4.12 18.30
CA LYS A 565 15.70 3.03 18.91
C LYS A 565 15.06 1.65 18.74
N GLU A 566 13.73 1.58 18.74
CA GLU A 566 12.95 0.33 18.69
C GLU A 566 13.10 -0.43 17.37
N GLU A 567 13.24 -1.77 17.39
CA GLU A 567 13.24 -2.58 16.17
C GLU A 567 11.82 -2.93 15.73
N PRO A 568 11.41 -2.68 14.47
CA PRO A 568 10.04 -2.90 14.05
C PRO A 568 9.76 -4.37 13.71
N GLU A 569 8.68 -4.95 14.26
CA GLU A 569 8.34 -6.38 14.14
C GLU A 569 8.41 -6.96 12.71
N PRO A 570 8.94 -8.18 12.48
CA PRO A 570 8.95 -8.82 11.17
C PRO A 570 7.57 -8.95 10.50
N ILE A 571 7.53 -8.85 9.18
CA ILE A 571 6.30 -8.97 8.39
C ILE A 571 5.97 -10.45 8.25
N ARG A 572 4.77 -10.85 8.69
CA ARG A 572 4.38 -12.27 8.84
C ARG A 572 3.45 -12.81 7.76
N SER A 573 2.84 -11.94 6.96
CA SER A 573 1.93 -12.37 5.89
C SER A 573 1.93 -11.44 4.68
N ALA A 574 1.69 -12.04 3.51
CA ALA A 574 1.58 -11.39 2.21
C ALA A 574 0.11 -11.11 1.86
N GLY A 575 -0.19 -9.95 1.29
CA GLY A 575 -1.55 -9.61 0.85
C GLY A 575 -2.00 -10.47 -0.34
N LEU A 576 -3.29 -10.81 -0.40
CA LEU A 576 -3.93 -11.44 -1.55
C LEU A 576 -5.17 -10.65 -1.96
N PHE A 577 -5.55 -10.77 -3.23
CA PHE A 577 -6.85 -10.32 -3.73
C PHE A 577 -7.39 -11.41 -4.67
N PRO A 578 -8.70 -11.72 -4.68
CA PRO A 578 -9.23 -12.77 -5.54
C PRO A 578 -9.02 -12.41 -7.03
N PRO A 579 -8.41 -13.29 -7.84
CA PRO A 579 -8.30 -13.10 -9.29
C PRO A 579 -9.68 -12.90 -9.94
N ALA A 580 -9.76 -12.03 -10.96
CA ALA A 580 -11.03 -11.71 -11.62
C ALA A 580 -11.83 -12.96 -12.10
N PRO A 581 -11.21 -14.01 -12.68
CA PRO A 581 -11.95 -15.22 -13.07
C PRO A 581 -12.54 -16.00 -11.88
N ILE A 582 -11.99 -15.88 -10.67
CA ILE A 582 -12.59 -16.46 -9.46
C ILE A 582 -13.83 -15.65 -9.07
N LEU A 583 -13.75 -14.31 -9.07
CA LEU A 583 -14.89 -13.45 -8.77
C LEU A 583 -16.03 -13.61 -9.80
N GLU A 584 -15.71 -13.74 -11.08
CA GLU A 584 -16.68 -13.97 -12.16
C GLU A 584 -17.39 -15.32 -12.01
N ARG A 585 -16.62 -16.40 -11.77
CA ARG A 585 -17.19 -17.73 -11.47
C ARG A 585 -17.95 -17.77 -10.15
N PHE A 586 -17.57 -16.97 -9.16
CA PHE A 586 -18.28 -16.88 -7.88
C PHE A 586 -19.61 -16.13 -8.05
N ALA A 587 -19.63 -15.05 -8.84
CA ALA A 587 -20.82 -14.24 -9.10
C ALA A 587 -21.95 -15.02 -9.81
N SER A 588 -21.63 -16.01 -10.66
CA SER A 588 -22.67 -16.79 -11.37
C SER A 588 -23.49 -17.72 -10.46
N TYR A 589 -23.09 -17.95 -9.21
CA TYR A 589 -23.90 -18.66 -8.20
C TYR A 589 -24.98 -17.76 -7.56
N PHE A 590 -25.06 -16.49 -7.92
CA PHE A 590 -26.00 -15.54 -7.34
C PHE A 590 -27.15 -15.23 -8.32
N PRO A 591 -28.42 -15.17 -7.85
CA PRO A 591 -29.53 -14.79 -8.70
C PRO A 591 -29.34 -13.40 -9.33
N PRO A 592 -29.83 -13.16 -10.56
CA PRO A 592 -29.84 -11.82 -11.18
C PRO A 592 -30.50 -10.77 -10.26
N GLY A 593 -29.92 -9.56 -10.22
CA GLY A 593 -30.33 -8.50 -9.29
C GLY A 593 -29.81 -8.67 -7.85
N THR A 594 -28.83 -9.56 -7.62
CA THR A 594 -28.07 -9.60 -6.36
C THR A 594 -26.98 -8.51 -6.39
N PRO A 595 -26.92 -7.59 -5.40
CA PRO A 595 -25.97 -6.48 -5.45
C PRO A 595 -24.50 -6.89 -5.51
N PHE A 596 -23.71 -6.21 -6.35
CA PHE A 596 -22.30 -6.59 -6.57
C PHE A 596 -21.44 -6.38 -5.30
N SER A 597 -21.76 -5.37 -4.49
CA SER A 597 -21.14 -5.14 -3.17
C SER A 597 -21.34 -6.32 -2.20
N TYR A 598 -22.50 -6.97 -2.26
CA TYR A 598 -22.76 -8.18 -1.47
C TYR A 598 -21.93 -9.38 -1.96
N ILE A 599 -21.81 -9.57 -3.28
CA ILE A 599 -21.01 -10.65 -3.88
C ILE A 599 -19.53 -10.51 -3.48
N LEU A 600 -18.96 -9.30 -3.63
CA LEU A 600 -17.59 -8.98 -3.20
C LEU A 600 -17.35 -9.30 -1.71
N MET A 601 -18.25 -8.86 -0.84
CA MET A 601 -18.11 -9.05 0.61
C MET A 601 -18.34 -10.50 1.04
N ARG A 602 -19.21 -11.25 0.36
CA ARG A 602 -19.41 -12.68 0.62
C ARG A 602 -18.24 -13.54 0.13
N LEU A 603 -17.59 -13.16 -0.97
CA LEU A 603 -16.32 -13.78 -1.37
C LEU A 603 -15.25 -13.54 -0.30
N HIS A 604 -15.16 -12.30 0.22
CA HIS A 604 -14.24 -11.93 1.32
C HIS A 604 -14.48 -12.75 2.60
N GLU A 605 -15.75 -12.96 3.00
CA GLU A 605 -16.10 -13.79 4.16
C GLU A 605 -15.87 -15.30 3.99
N LEU A 606 -16.07 -15.84 2.78
CA LEU A 606 -15.90 -17.26 2.50
C LEU A 606 -14.45 -17.63 2.15
N SER A 607 -13.58 -16.64 1.95
CA SER A 607 -12.18 -16.82 1.55
C SER A 607 -11.38 -17.58 2.61
N GLN A 608 -10.86 -18.74 2.23
CA GLN A 608 -9.92 -19.53 3.03
C GLN A 608 -8.48 -19.24 2.57
N MET A 609 -7.53 -19.11 3.49
CA MET A 609 -6.13 -18.77 3.19
C MET A 609 -5.17 -19.53 4.08
N HIS A 610 -3.94 -19.72 3.61
CA HIS A 610 -2.83 -20.19 4.44
C HIS A 610 -2.33 -19.04 5.34
N SER A 611 -1.81 -19.34 6.53
CA SER A 611 -1.42 -18.33 7.56
C SER A 611 -0.38 -17.29 7.10
N ARG A 612 0.45 -17.65 6.11
CA ARG A 612 1.37 -16.75 5.39
C ARG A 612 0.68 -15.66 4.55
N PHE A 613 -0.64 -15.65 4.44
CA PHE A 613 -1.38 -14.70 3.62
C PHE A 613 -2.54 -14.03 4.37
N HIS A 614 -2.87 -12.81 3.97
CA HIS A 614 -4.05 -12.08 4.42
C HIS A 614 -4.81 -11.50 3.23
N LEU A 615 -6.14 -11.41 3.33
CA LEU A 615 -6.95 -10.88 2.23
C LEU A 615 -6.95 -9.35 2.30
N CYS A 616 -6.53 -8.69 1.22
CA CYS A 616 -6.54 -7.24 1.15
C CYS A 616 -7.96 -6.70 1.29
N GLY A 617 -8.10 -5.60 2.02
CA GLY A 617 -9.37 -4.97 2.34
C GLY A 617 -10.03 -4.32 1.12
N LEU A 618 -11.35 -4.46 1.05
CA LEU A 618 -12.18 -3.68 0.14
C LEU A 618 -12.34 -2.26 0.73
N ARG A 619 -11.74 -1.27 0.07
CA ARG A 619 -11.59 0.12 0.54
C ARG A 619 -12.74 1.01 0.05
N ASP A 620 -12.68 1.40 -1.23
CA ASP A 620 -13.74 2.13 -1.93
C ASP A 620 -14.60 1.20 -2.79
N GLN A 621 -14.10 0.02 -3.17
CA GLN A 621 -14.76 -0.95 -4.07
C GLN A 621 -16.23 -1.19 -3.73
N LEU A 622 -16.56 -1.45 -2.46
CA LEU A 622 -17.94 -1.72 -2.01
C LEU A 622 -18.89 -0.53 -2.20
N TRP A 623 -18.38 0.69 -2.05
CA TRP A 623 -19.17 1.91 -2.21
C TRP A 623 -19.30 2.30 -3.69
N ILE A 624 -18.26 2.08 -4.49
CA ILE A 624 -18.33 2.24 -5.94
C ILE A 624 -19.32 1.23 -6.54
N ALA A 625 -19.32 -0.02 -6.05
CA ALA A 625 -20.31 -1.04 -6.40
C ALA A 625 -21.74 -0.57 -6.11
N ASP A 626 -22.02 -0.08 -4.89
CA ASP A 626 -23.33 0.47 -4.52
C ASP A 626 -23.74 1.69 -5.39
N LEU A 627 -22.78 2.53 -5.83
CA LEU A 627 -23.05 3.66 -6.73
C LEU A 627 -23.45 3.23 -8.16
N ILE A 628 -22.86 2.17 -8.69
CA ILE A 628 -23.12 1.67 -10.05
C ILE A 628 -24.21 0.57 -10.10
N GLU A 629 -24.67 0.10 -8.95
CA GLU A 629 -25.74 -0.91 -8.80
C GLU A 629 -27.04 -0.56 -9.56
N PRO A 630 -27.53 0.71 -9.61
CA PRO A 630 -28.74 1.05 -10.36
C PRO A 630 -28.64 0.82 -11.87
N ILE A 631 -27.43 0.85 -12.43
CA ILE A 631 -27.19 0.75 -13.88
C ILE A 631 -27.23 -0.73 -14.26
N GLN A 632 -28.33 -1.13 -14.91
CA GLN A 632 -28.51 -2.48 -15.44
C GLN A 632 -27.75 -2.62 -16.77
N GLY A 633 -27.34 -3.84 -17.14
CA GLY A 633 -26.59 -4.10 -18.39
C GLY A 633 -25.08 -4.32 -18.21
N LEU A 634 -24.45 -3.70 -17.21
CA LEU A 634 -23.02 -3.93 -16.90
C LEU A 634 -22.75 -5.37 -16.46
N THR A 635 -21.74 -6.00 -17.07
CA THR A 635 -21.27 -7.35 -16.71
C THR A 635 -20.54 -7.37 -15.36
N THR A 636 -20.31 -8.56 -14.80
CA THR A 636 -19.48 -8.74 -13.60
C THR A 636 -18.07 -8.18 -13.81
N THR A 637 -17.50 -8.35 -15.01
CA THR A 637 -16.17 -7.85 -15.38
C THR A 637 -16.14 -6.32 -15.42
N ASP A 638 -17.15 -5.68 -16.04
CA ASP A 638 -17.26 -4.21 -16.06
C ASP A 638 -17.38 -3.63 -14.64
N ARG A 639 -18.23 -4.23 -13.80
CA ARG A 639 -18.40 -3.83 -12.40
C ARG A 639 -17.11 -4.00 -11.61
N ASN A 640 -16.38 -5.09 -11.82
CA ASN A 640 -15.07 -5.31 -11.18
C ASN A 640 -14.05 -4.23 -11.59
N ILE A 641 -13.93 -3.93 -12.89
CA ILE A 641 -13.04 -2.88 -13.41
C ILE A 641 -13.44 -1.49 -12.87
N LEU A 642 -14.73 -1.15 -12.90
CA LEU A 642 -15.24 0.11 -12.36
C LEU A 642 -14.97 0.24 -10.85
N CYS A 643 -15.12 -0.82 -10.07
CA CYS A 643 -14.81 -0.83 -8.64
C CYS A 643 -13.31 -0.69 -8.34
N ALA A 644 -12.44 -1.14 -9.26
CA ALA A 644 -10.99 -0.98 -9.18
C ALA A 644 -10.48 0.39 -9.66
N CYS A 645 -11.36 1.25 -10.21
CA CYS A 645 -11.02 2.61 -10.62
C CYS A 645 -10.51 3.43 -9.41
N PRO A 646 -9.47 4.28 -9.55
CA PRO A 646 -8.85 5.04 -8.46
C PRO A 646 -9.69 6.23 -7.94
N ALA A 647 -10.95 5.99 -7.61
CA ALA A 647 -11.83 6.93 -6.92
C ALA A 647 -11.74 6.78 -5.38
N SER A 648 -12.21 7.79 -4.63
CA SER A 648 -12.05 7.87 -3.17
C SER A 648 -13.25 8.54 -2.49
N LYS A 649 -13.67 7.99 -1.34
CA LYS A 649 -14.68 8.60 -0.44
C LYS A 649 -14.33 10.02 0.02
N SER A 650 -13.07 10.48 -0.12
CA SER A 650 -12.66 11.87 0.17
C SER A 650 -13.43 12.93 -0.62
N ASP A 651 -13.83 12.60 -1.84
CA ASP A 651 -14.43 13.53 -2.80
C ASP A 651 -15.86 13.07 -3.18
N LYS A 652 -16.59 12.59 -2.16
CA LYS A 652 -17.89 11.90 -2.26
C LYS A 652 -18.88 12.56 -3.23
N GLU A 653 -19.03 13.88 -3.19
CA GLU A 653 -20.02 14.64 -3.98
C GLU A 653 -19.75 14.61 -5.50
N LEU A 654 -18.48 14.60 -5.91
CA LEU A 654 -18.12 14.46 -7.32
C LEU A 654 -18.21 13.00 -7.76
N ILE A 655 -17.58 12.10 -6.99
CA ILE A 655 -17.51 10.68 -7.32
C ILE A 655 -18.89 10.00 -7.34
N SER A 656 -19.84 10.42 -6.49
CA SER A 656 -21.23 9.91 -6.49
C SER A 656 -22.03 10.30 -7.74
N ARG A 657 -21.58 11.31 -8.51
CA ARG A 657 -22.18 11.70 -9.80
C ARG A 657 -21.40 11.08 -10.96
N LEU A 658 -20.08 11.17 -10.90
CA LEU A 658 -19.16 10.80 -11.97
C LEU A 658 -19.04 9.28 -12.18
N MET A 659 -19.01 8.45 -11.13
CA MET A 659 -18.92 7.00 -11.32
C MET A 659 -20.17 6.40 -11.98
N PRO A 660 -21.41 6.82 -11.62
CA PRO A 660 -22.60 6.50 -12.41
C PRO A 660 -22.56 7.02 -13.85
N ALA A 661 -21.91 8.17 -14.12
CA ALA A 661 -21.77 8.69 -15.48
C ALA A 661 -20.86 7.79 -16.34
N PHE A 662 -19.64 7.50 -15.87
CA PHE A 662 -18.72 6.57 -16.54
C PHE A 662 -19.36 5.18 -16.75
N ALA A 663 -20.12 4.71 -15.76
CA ALA A 663 -20.86 3.45 -15.85
C ALA A 663 -21.98 3.48 -16.91
N ARG A 664 -22.67 4.61 -17.12
CA ARG A 664 -23.59 4.78 -18.26
C ARG A 664 -22.85 4.77 -19.61
N CYS A 665 -21.70 5.44 -19.72
CA CYS A 665 -20.91 5.42 -20.96
C CYS A 665 -20.52 3.99 -21.37
N ILE A 666 -20.17 3.14 -20.38
CA ILE A 666 -19.82 1.73 -20.60
C ILE A 666 -21.06 0.90 -20.97
N GLU A 667 -22.19 1.09 -20.28
CA GLU A 667 -23.46 0.41 -20.59
C GLU A 667 -23.95 0.73 -22.01
N GLN A 668 -23.87 2.00 -22.41
CA GLN A 668 -24.34 2.52 -23.70
C GLN A 668 -23.30 2.41 -24.82
N GLN A 669 -22.09 1.92 -24.53
CA GLN A 669 -20.94 1.84 -25.45
C GLN A 669 -20.63 3.17 -26.18
N SER A 670 -20.97 4.31 -25.58
CA SER A 670 -20.98 5.63 -26.24
C SER A 670 -20.94 6.77 -25.21
N GLY A 671 -20.90 8.03 -25.68
CA GLY A 671 -20.90 9.22 -24.80
C GLY A 671 -19.68 9.35 -23.87
N GLY A 672 -18.57 8.67 -24.20
CA GLY A 672 -17.35 8.65 -23.39
C GLY A 672 -16.30 9.70 -23.77
N ALA A 673 -16.58 10.64 -24.67
CA ALA A 673 -15.68 11.76 -24.91
C ALA A 673 -15.65 12.68 -23.67
N LEU A 674 -14.50 13.27 -23.36
CA LEU A 674 -14.29 14.02 -22.11
C LEU A 674 -15.27 15.20 -21.94
N TYR A 675 -15.69 15.80 -23.05
CA TYR A 675 -16.62 16.94 -23.10
C TYR A 675 -18.11 16.52 -23.17
N ASP A 676 -18.43 15.25 -23.47
CA ASP A 676 -19.81 14.75 -23.48
C ASP A 676 -20.30 14.41 -22.05
N ILE A 677 -19.38 14.20 -21.11
CA ILE A 677 -19.66 13.78 -19.74
C ILE A 677 -19.99 15.01 -18.89
N ALA A 678 -21.27 15.37 -18.82
CA ALA A 678 -21.76 16.55 -18.10
C ALA A 678 -21.48 16.55 -16.57
N GLU A 679 -21.11 15.41 -15.98
CA GLU A 679 -20.65 15.33 -14.59
C GLU A 679 -19.15 15.63 -14.40
N MET A 680 -18.40 15.85 -15.48
CA MET A 680 -16.99 16.26 -15.48
C MET A 680 -16.89 17.79 -15.28
N PRO A 681 -16.30 18.30 -14.18
CA PRO A 681 -16.37 19.71 -13.81
C PRO A 681 -15.35 20.57 -14.57
N LEU A 682 -15.43 20.59 -15.90
CA LEU A 682 -14.51 21.32 -16.79
C LEU A 682 -14.61 22.84 -16.62
N GLU A 683 -15.76 23.35 -16.18
CA GLU A 683 -16.07 24.78 -15.99
C GLU A 683 -15.18 25.43 -14.92
N VAL A 684 -14.53 24.64 -14.06
CA VAL A 684 -13.49 25.10 -13.13
C VAL A 684 -12.32 25.77 -13.88
N LEU A 685 -12.11 25.45 -15.17
CA LEU A 685 -11.14 26.12 -16.03
C LEU A 685 -11.62 27.45 -16.62
N GLU A 686 -12.91 27.77 -16.56
CA GLU A 686 -13.45 29.07 -16.99
C GLU A 686 -13.46 30.10 -15.85
N LEU A 687 -13.36 29.65 -14.60
CA LEU A 687 -13.32 30.52 -13.42
C LEU A 687 -12.03 31.34 -13.32
N ASP A 688 -12.17 32.59 -12.88
CA ASP A 688 -11.06 33.46 -12.49
C ASP A 688 -10.18 32.82 -11.41
N MET A 689 -8.85 32.97 -11.56
CA MET A 689 -7.89 32.39 -10.62
C MET A 689 -8.02 33.02 -9.23
N SER A 690 -8.39 32.20 -8.24
CA SER A 690 -8.63 32.63 -6.87
C SER A 690 -7.67 31.92 -5.90
N PRO A 691 -6.92 32.63 -5.03
CA PRO A 691 -6.10 32.00 -3.98
C PRO A 691 -6.93 31.46 -2.80
N SER A 692 -8.14 30.94 -3.10
CA SER A 692 -9.11 30.43 -2.12
C SER A 692 -9.02 28.90 -2.00
N ARG A 693 -9.33 28.40 -0.80
CA ARG A 693 -9.30 26.96 -0.49
C ARG A 693 -10.28 26.17 -1.36
N ASP A 694 -11.43 26.74 -1.63
CA ASP A 694 -12.49 26.09 -2.37
C ASP A 694 -12.18 26.01 -3.88
N TYR A 695 -11.46 26.98 -4.45
CA TYR A 695 -10.95 26.86 -5.83
C TYR A 695 -9.82 25.83 -5.95
N LEU A 696 -8.84 25.83 -5.03
CA LEU A 696 -7.81 24.79 -4.98
C LEU A 696 -8.41 23.38 -4.82
N ARG A 697 -9.45 23.21 -3.98
CA ARG A 697 -10.17 21.94 -3.86
C ARG A 697 -10.85 21.54 -5.18
N GLN A 698 -11.48 22.47 -5.89
CA GLN A 698 -12.12 22.19 -7.18
C GLN A 698 -11.10 21.75 -8.24
N LEU A 699 -9.92 22.38 -8.28
CA LEU A 699 -8.81 21.95 -9.16
C LEU A 699 -8.28 20.56 -8.78
N GLU A 700 -8.01 20.28 -7.49
CA GLU A 700 -7.64 18.93 -7.02
C GLU A 700 -8.74 17.88 -7.32
N GLN A 701 -10.01 18.29 -7.38
CA GLN A 701 -11.15 17.42 -7.71
C GLN A 701 -11.26 17.13 -9.20
N LEU A 702 -11.12 18.15 -10.05
CA LEU A 702 -11.06 17.98 -11.50
C LEU A 702 -9.85 17.13 -11.91
N HIS A 703 -8.68 17.33 -11.28
CA HIS A 703 -7.49 16.50 -11.49
C HIS A 703 -7.76 15.01 -11.26
N LYS A 704 -8.36 14.65 -10.12
CA LYS A 704 -8.75 13.27 -9.78
C LYS A 704 -9.77 12.70 -10.79
N ALA A 705 -10.72 13.50 -11.25
CA ALA A 705 -11.71 13.09 -12.25
C ALA A 705 -11.07 12.78 -13.61
N ILE A 706 -10.11 13.60 -14.06
CA ILE A 706 -9.33 13.35 -15.28
C ILE A 706 -8.43 12.12 -15.13
N VAL A 707 -7.81 11.91 -13.96
CA VAL A 707 -7.02 10.69 -13.69
C VAL A 707 -7.90 9.43 -13.71
N ALA A 708 -9.13 9.49 -13.18
CA ALA A 708 -10.09 8.39 -13.26
C ALA A 708 -10.56 8.12 -14.70
N TYR A 709 -10.83 9.17 -15.48
CA TYR A 709 -11.13 9.09 -16.91
C TYR A 709 -9.98 8.42 -17.69
N LEU A 710 -8.75 8.90 -17.50
CA LEU A 710 -7.55 8.34 -18.13
C LEU A 710 -7.36 6.87 -17.74
N TRP A 711 -7.54 6.52 -16.47
CA TRP A 711 -7.48 5.12 -16.02
C TRP A 711 -8.51 4.24 -16.74
N LEU A 712 -9.78 4.67 -16.85
CA LEU A 712 -10.81 3.91 -17.57
C LEU A 712 -10.53 3.83 -19.08
N SER A 713 -9.96 4.87 -19.69
CA SER A 713 -9.61 4.89 -21.12
C SER A 713 -8.57 3.86 -21.56
N TYR A 714 -7.74 3.35 -20.64
CA TYR A 714 -6.83 2.23 -20.91
C TYR A 714 -7.47 0.83 -20.73
N ARG A 715 -8.76 0.75 -20.33
CA ARG A 715 -9.55 -0.48 -20.29
C ARG A 715 -10.67 -0.47 -21.34
N PHE A 716 -11.41 0.63 -21.46
CA PHE A 716 -12.54 0.80 -22.38
C PHE A 716 -12.18 1.80 -23.49
N ALA A 717 -11.11 1.51 -24.25
CA ALA A 717 -10.48 2.47 -25.17
C ALA A 717 -11.37 2.91 -26.35
N GLY A 718 -12.34 2.09 -26.76
CA GLY A 718 -13.35 2.45 -27.77
C GLY A 718 -14.44 3.41 -27.25
N ILE A 719 -14.61 3.51 -25.93
CA ILE A 719 -15.65 4.31 -25.27
C ILE A 719 -15.06 5.66 -24.83
N PHE A 720 -14.00 5.63 -24.02
CA PHE A 720 -13.30 6.83 -23.56
C PHE A 720 -12.17 7.22 -24.52
N SER A 721 -12.56 7.64 -25.73
CA SER A 721 -11.67 7.82 -26.88
C SER A 721 -10.72 9.02 -26.77
N THR A 722 -11.15 10.13 -26.15
CA THR A 722 -10.45 11.44 -26.18
C THR A 722 -9.26 11.56 -25.22
N ARG A 723 -8.38 10.55 -25.19
CA ARG A 723 -7.17 10.51 -24.36
C ARG A 723 -6.22 11.72 -24.55
N PRO A 724 -5.91 12.19 -25.78
CA PRO A 724 -5.02 13.34 -25.95
C PRO A 724 -5.57 14.63 -25.31
N LEU A 725 -6.89 14.85 -25.41
CA LEU A 725 -7.56 15.98 -24.76
C LEU A 725 -7.49 15.85 -23.24
N ALA A 726 -7.73 14.66 -22.68
CA ALA A 726 -7.61 14.44 -21.24
C ALA A 726 -6.19 14.69 -20.70
N PHE A 727 -5.13 14.33 -21.45
CA PHE A 727 -3.76 14.70 -21.09
C PHE A 727 -3.49 16.21 -21.18
N HIS A 728 -4.03 16.90 -22.18
CA HIS A 728 -3.91 18.36 -22.29
C HIS A 728 -4.62 19.09 -21.13
N VAL A 729 -5.88 18.72 -20.84
CA VAL A 729 -6.67 19.29 -19.74
C VAL A 729 -6.01 18.98 -18.38
N LYS A 730 -5.44 17.79 -18.19
CA LYS A 730 -4.62 17.45 -17.00
C LYS A 730 -3.49 18.47 -16.80
N GLY A 731 -2.73 18.79 -17.86
CA GLY A 731 -1.64 19.76 -17.79
C GLY A 731 -2.11 21.16 -17.38
N LEU A 732 -3.20 21.65 -17.99
CA LEU A 732 -3.81 22.96 -17.64
C LEU A 732 -4.27 23.02 -16.18
N VAL A 733 -4.77 21.92 -15.63
CA VAL A 733 -5.16 21.83 -14.22
C VAL A 733 -3.93 21.82 -13.31
N GLU A 734 -2.85 21.13 -13.70
CA GLU A 734 -1.60 21.06 -12.94
C GLU A 734 -0.90 22.43 -12.83
N GLU A 735 -0.82 23.18 -13.93
CA GLU A 735 -0.31 24.56 -13.98
C GLU A 735 -1.13 25.52 -13.09
N ARG A 736 -2.47 25.37 -13.08
CA ARG A 736 -3.34 26.16 -12.20
C ARG A 736 -3.22 25.79 -10.73
N ILE A 737 -3.07 24.50 -10.41
CA ILE A 737 -2.80 24.03 -9.04
C ILE A 737 -1.51 24.67 -8.53
N GLU A 738 -0.43 24.64 -9.31
CA GLU A 738 0.83 25.30 -8.99
C GLU A 738 0.64 26.81 -8.75
N THR A 739 0.01 27.51 -9.71
CA THR A 739 -0.21 28.96 -9.64
C THR A 739 -1.00 29.38 -8.39
N VAL A 740 -2.08 28.65 -8.05
CA VAL A 740 -2.89 28.89 -6.85
C VAL A 740 -2.09 28.58 -5.58
N LEU A 741 -1.27 27.53 -5.58
CA LEU A 741 -0.40 27.18 -4.46
C LEU A 741 0.71 28.22 -4.21
N HIS A 742 1.13 28.99 -5.21
CA HIS A 742 2.06 30.11 -5.00
C HIS A 742 1.40 31.34 -4.37
N GLN A 743 0.11 31.57 -4.59
CA GLN A 743 -0.62 32.74 -4.10
C GLN A 743 -1.34 32.53 -2.75
N PHE A 744 -1.38 31.30 -2.24
CA PHE A 744 -2.23 30.92 -1.09
C PHE A 744 -1.82 31.57 0.24
N SER A 745 -2.78 32.12 0.98
CA SER A 745 -2.54 32.90 2.20
C SER A 745 -3.44 32.48 3.36
N PHE A 746 -2.84 32.08 4.50
CA PHE A 746 -3.55 31.56 5.68
C PHE A 746 -3.45 32.44 6.94
N THR A 747 -4.34 32.24 7.92
CA THR A 747 -4.53 33.11 9.10
C THR A 747 -4.16 32.41 10.41
N GLU A 748 -3.32 33.07 11.22
CA GLU A 748 -2.63 32.47 12.38
C GLU A 748 -3.56 31.86 13.46
N ASN A 749 -4.73 32.47 13.69
CA ASN A 749 -5.66 32.10 14.77
C ASN A 749 -6.19 30.65 14.69
N GLN A 750 -6.23 30.03 13.50
CA GLN A 750 -6.68 28.64 13.39
C GLN A 750 -5.62 27.65 13.89
N ARG A 751 -4.31 27.91 13.68
CA ARG A 751 -3.23 27.02 14.14
C ARG A 751 -3.16 26.96 15.68
N ARG A 752 -3.35 28.10 16.36
CA ARG A 752 -3.35 28.17 17.84
C ARG A 752 -4.43 27.26 18.47
N LYS A 753 -5.63 27.19 17.88
CA LYS A 753 -6.70 26.28 18.33
C LYS A 753 -6.36 24.81 18.11
N ILE A 754 -5.74 24.47 16.98
CA ILE A 754 -5.32 23.09 16.68
C ILE A 754 -4.23 22.61 17.65
N LYS A 755 -3.25 23.47 17.99
CA LYS A 755 -2.20 23.14 18.98
C LYS A 755 -2.79 22.78 20.34
N ALA A 756 -3.61 23.67 20.92
CA ALA A 756 -4.19 23.45 22.25
C ALA A 756 -5.08 22.20 22.33
N ALA A 757 -5.78 21.84 21.24
CA ALA A 757 -6.57 20.62 21.18
C ALA A 757 -5.70 19.34 21.14
N ARG A 758 -4.59 19.35 20.39
CA ARG A 758 -3.64 18.22 20.33
C ARG A 758 -2.88 18.01 21.63
N GLU A 759 -2.37 19.09 22.22
CA GLU A 759 -1.64 19.08 23.49
C GLU A 759 -2.45 18.40 24.59
N LYS A 760 -3.75 18.74 24.69
CA LYS A 760 -4.67 18.08 25.60
C LYS A 760 -4.87 16.59 25.28
N SER A 761 -5.02 16.20 24.00
CA SER A 761 -5.17 14.79 23.63
C SER A 761 -3.93 13.98 24.01
N LEU A 762 -2.73 14.47 23.69
CA LEU A 762 -1.48 13.79 24.01
C LEU A 762 -1.27 13.68 25.53
N MET A 763 -1.65 14.69 26.33
CA MET A 763 -1.67 14.53 27.79
C MET A 763 -2.71 13.49 28.26
N GLU A 764 -3.90 13.42 27.66
CA GLU A 764 -4.92 12.42 28.02
C GLU A 764 -4.52 10.99 27.59
N ASP A 765 -3.80 10.84 26.49
CA ASP A 765 -3.29 9.56 25.97
C ASP A 765 -2.05 9.11 26.76
N PHE A 766 -1.07 9.99 27.01
CA PHE A 766 0.11 9.70 27.82
C PHE A 766 -0.25 9.41 29.30
N ARG A 767 -1.25 10.11 29.85
CA ARG A 767 -1.81 9.79 31.18
C ARG A 767 -2.50 8.42 31.19
N ARG A 768 -3.14 7.99 30.10
CA ARG A 768 -3.69 6.64 29.98
C ARG A 768 -2.60 5.58 29.80
N GLU A 769 -1.52 5.89 29.10
CA GLU A 769 -0.38 4.97 28.95
C GLU A 769 0.36 4.78 30.28
N LEU A 770 0.58 5.86 31.04
CA LEU A 770 1.05 5.80 32.44
C LEU A 770 0.13 4.94 33.32
N MET A 771 -1.18 5.17 33.33
CA MET A 771 -2.08 4.33 34.15
C MET A 771 -2.12 2.86 33.69
N LEU A 772 -1.88 2.58 32.40
CA LEU A 772 -1.72 1.22 31.88
C LEU A 772 -0.30 0.65 32.08
N GLU A 773 0.67 1.43 32.54
CA GLU A 773 1.98 0.96 33.01
C GLU A 773 1.94 0.77 34.53
N ASP A 774 1.31 1.69 35.29
CA ASP A 774 0.95 1.52 36.70
C ASP A 774 0.13 0.23 36.92
N GLU A 775 -0.95 -0.01 36.17
CA GLU A 775 -1.74 -1.26 36.23
C GLU A 775 -0.91 -2.51 35.83
N LYS A 776 0.13 -2.36 35.01
CA LYS A 776 1.07 -3.46 34.70
C LYS A 776 2.05 -3.70 35.83
N GLU A 777 2.51 -2.66 36.51
CA GLU A 777 3.39 -2.77 37.68
C GLU A 777 2.62 -3.31 38.89
N GLU A 778 1.37 -2.88 39.10
CA GLU A 778 0.45 -3.46 40.08
C GLU A 778 0.08 -4.92 39.76
N SER A 779 -0.15 -5.29 38.49
CA SER A 779 -0.39 -6.71 38.14
C SER A 779 0.87 -7.58 38.23
N LYS A 780 2.07 -7.04 37.95
CA LYS A 780 3.35 -7.73 38.20
C LYS A 780 3.62 -7.91 39.70
N THR A 781 3.47 -6.85 40.50
CA THR A 781 3.73 -6.92 41.95
C THR A 781 2.70 -7.77 42.65
N SER A 782 1.41 -7.71 42.29
CA SER A 782 0.40 -8.64 42.82
C SER A 782 0.60 -10.09 42.35
N ALA A 783 1.11 -10.33 41.13
CA ALA A 783 1.52 -11.68 40.71
C ALA A 783 2.77 -12.19 41.48
N PHE A 784 3.73 -11.31 41.78
CA PHE A 784 4.92 -11.61 42.58
C PHE A 784 4.56 -11.88 44.05
N LEU A 785 3.68 -11.07 44.65
CA LEU A 785 3.08 -11.31 45.97
C LEU A 785 2.22 -12.59 45.98
N ALA A 786 1.52 -12.93 44.89
CA ALA A 786 0.79 -14.19 44.78
C ALA A 786 1.74 -15.40 44.74
N GLN A 787 2.92 -15.27 44.13
CA GLN A 787 3.95 -16.31 44.19
C GLN A 787 4.58 -16.42 45.58
N GLN A 788 4.89 -15.30 46.26
CA GLN A 788 5.42 -15.32 47.64
C GLN A 788 4.40 -15.84 48.68
N THR A 789 3.12 -15.52 48.53
CA THR A 789 2.04 -16.02 49.43
C THR A 789 1.64 -17.47 49.17
N SER A 790 2.11 -18.08 48.08
CA SER A 790 1.93 -19.52 47.81
C SER A 790 2.96 -20.43 48.52
N VAL A 791 3.88 -19.85 49.32
CA VAL A 791 4.95 -20.59 50.03
C VAL A 791 4.72 -20.67 51.55
N THR A 792 3.79 -19.88 52.12
CA THR A 792 3.54 -19.78 53.57
C THR A 792 2.20 -20.39 54.02
N ALA A 793 1.75 -21.46 53.34
CA ALA A 793 0.53 -22.19 53.65
C ALA A 793 0.77 -23.70 53.82
N GLY A 794 1.74 -24.07 54.68
CA GLY A 794 2.05 -25.47 54.97
C GLY A 794 3.09 -25.64 56.08
N GLY A 795 2.63 -25.65 57.34
CA GLY A 795 3.50 -25.89 58.50
C GLY A 795 2.89 -25.43 59.82
N ASP A 796 2.07 -26.26 60.45
CA ASP A 796 1.90 -26.23 61.91
C ASP A 796 3.07 -27.02 62.53
N GLU A 797 4.03 -26.33 63.15
CA GLU A 797 4.49 -26.55 64.55
C GLU A 797 5.82 -25.83 64.88
N PHE A 798 5.94 -25.43 66.15
CA PHE A 798 7.17 -25.15 66.92
C PHE A 798 8.10 -23.94 66.59
N ALA A 799 7.74 -22.81 67.22
CA ALA A 799 8.51 -22.09 68.26
C ALA A 799 9.90 -21.44 68.02
N GLY A 800 10.03 -20.22 68.58
CA GLY A 800 11.29 -19.47 68.78
C GLY A 800 11.74 -18.64 67.56
N GLU A 801 12.51 -17.56 67.69
CA GLU A 801 12.78 -16.61 68.79
C GLU A 801 13.61 -15.45 68.16
N THR A 802 13.61 -14.22 68.71
CA THR A 802 14.55 -13.10 68.39
C THR A 802 14.77 -12.70 66.91
N ASP A 803 14.32 -11.54 66.42
CA ASP A 803 14.79 -10.15 66.66
C ASP A 803 15.82 -9.59 65.65
N LEU A 804 15.50 -8.38 65.17
CA LEU A 804 16.39 -7.26 64.80
C LEU A 804 17.35 -7.28 63.58
N GLU A 805 17.23 -6.17 62.83
CA GLU A 805 18.28 -5.39 62.11
C GLU A 805 18.91 -5.98 60.83
N ILE A 806 18.62 -5.37 59.65
CA ILE A 806 19.30 -4.20 59.03
C ILE A 806 20.74 -4.51 58.56
N MET A 807 20.94 -4.66 57.24
CA MET A 807 21.73 -3.69 56.45
C MET A 807 21.59 -3.90 54.91
N ASP A 808 21.98 -2.88 54.15
CA ASP A 808 22.04 -2.83 52.67
C ASP A 808 23.50 -2.46 52.25
N PRO A 809 23.87 -2.13 50.99
CA PRO A 809 24.61 -3.06 50.15
C PRO A 809 26.02 -2.57 49.74
N ALA A 810 26.98 -3.49 49.55
CA ALA A 810 28.31 -3.15 49.02
C ALA A 810 29.09 -4.34 48.42
N GLU A 811 29.61 -4.15 47.19
CA GLU A 811 30.90 -4.68 46.70
C GLU A 811 31.07 -6.22 46.50
N ARG A 812 31.96 -6.75 45.62
CA ARG A 812 32.84 -6.19 44.57
C ARG A 812 33.16 -7.26 43.50
N LEU A 813 33.47 -6.79 42.29
CA LEU A 813 34.46 -7.27 41.28
C LEU A 813 34.91 -8.76 41.21
N ALA A 814 34.83 -9.32 39.97
CA ALA A 814 35.92 -10.00 39.20
C ALA A 814 36.58 -11.29 39.76
N SER A 815 37.16 -12.22 38.99
CA SER A 815 37.28 -12.49 37.53
C SER A 815 37.70 -13.99 37.34
N GLU A 816 38.11 -14.40 36.13
CA GLU A 816 39.00 -15.58 35.86
C GLU A 816 38.38 -17.00 36.03
N ASP A 817 38.79 -18.06 35.30
CA ASP A 817 39.50 -18.12 34.00
C ASP A 817 39.24 -19.47 33.24
N VAL A 818 39.92 -19.66 32.10
CA VAL A 818 39.90 -20.85 31.23
C VAL A 818 40.62 -22.09 31.83
N ALA A 819 40.10 -23.30 31.59
CA ALA A 819 40.79 -24.58 31.81
C ALA A 819 40.38 -25.67 30.79
N THR A 820 41.20 -26.72 30.62
CA THR A 820 41.15 -27.66 29.48
C THR A 820 41.15 -29.16 29.82
N MET A 821 40.47 -29.95 28.95
CA MET A 821 40.80 -31.32 28.48
C MET A 821 40.61 -32.58 29.37
N GLN A 822 40.27 -33.68 28.66
CA GLN A 822 40.53 -35.14 28.94
C GLN A 822 39.79 -35.77 30.16
N GLU A 823 39.48 -37.08 30.26
CA GLU A 823 39.49 -38.27 29.37
C GLU A 823 38.41 -39.29 29.91
N GLN A 824 38.17 -40.57 29.53
CA GLN A 824 38.92 -41.59 28.76
C GLN A 824 37.99 -42.70 28.15
N THR A 825 38.22 -43.05 26.88
CA THR A 825 38.16 -44.35 26.11
C THR A 825 37.43 -45.65 26.58
N MET A 826 37.40 -46.65 25.66
CA MET A 826 36.99 -48.07 25.77
C MET A 826 35.48 -48.37 25.51
N GLY A 827 35.07 -49.27 24.60
CA GLY A 827 35.80 -49.96 23.51
C GLY A 827 35.10 -51.21 22.93
N SER A 828 35.33 -51.51 21.64
CA SER A 828 35.14 -52.81 20.92
C SER A 828 33.74 -53.45 20.74
N ASP A 829 33.47 -54.30 19.72
CA ASP A 829 33.83 -54.24 18.27
C ASP A 829 33.11 -55.32 17.40
N VAL A 830 33.24 -55.22 16.06
CA VAL A 830 33.23 -56.29 15.02
C VAL A 830 31.94 -57.11 14.67
N ALA A 831 31.36 -56.77 13.51
CA ALA A 831 31.05 -57.55 12.28
C ALA A 831 30.05 -58.76 12.17
N GLU A 832 29.33 -58.76 11.00
CA GLU A 832 28.98 -59.83 10.01
C GLU A 832 28.49 -61.24 10.51
N ASP A 833 27.46 -61.90 9.93
CA ASP A 833 27.38 -62.35 8.53
C ASP A 833 25.99 -62.95 8.08
N VAL A 834 25.79 -63.07 6.74
CA VAL A 834 24.95 -63.95 5.85
C VAL A 834 23.55 -64.59 6.23
N PRO A 835 22.59 -64.71 5.27
CA PRO A 835 21.24 -65.35 5.41
C PRO A 835 21.10 -66.79 4.86
N PRO A 836 19.90 -67.45 4.96
CA PRO A 836 19.24 -67.99 3.75
C PRO A 836 17.67 -68.00 3.74
N LYS A 837 17.06 -68.62 2.70
CA LYS A 837 15.62 -68.67 2.34
C LYS A 837 14.91 -69.98 2.80
N ALA A 838 13.56 -70.02 2.82
CA ALA A 838 12.69 -70.86 1.94
C ALA A 838 11.22 -71.10 2.42
N GLY A 839 10.28 -71.18 1.45
CA GLY A 839 8.98 -71.93 1.51
C GLY A 839 7.79 -71.30 2.26
N SER A 840 6.52 -71.62 1.96
CA SER A 840 5.92 -72.34 0.80
C SER A 840 4.36 -72.26 0.85
N ASP A 841 3.72 -72.00 -0.30
CA ASP A 841 2.34 -72.39 -0.71
C ASP A 841 1.14 -71.98 0.20
N GLU A 842 -0.16 -72.08 -0.17
CA GLU A 842 -0.82 -72.59 -1.39
C GLU A 842 -2.10 -71.76 -1.76
N GLN A 843 -2.82 -72.22 -2.78
CA GLN A 843 -3.89 -71.59 -3.57
C GLN A 843 -5.26 -71.48 -2.85
N THR A 844 -6.14 -70.59 -3.33
CA THR A 844 -7.33 -70.98 -4.14
C THR A 844 -8.23 -69.80 -4.53
N SER A 845 -8.86 -69.91 -5.70
CA SER A 845 -10.03 -69.15 -6.15
C SER A 845 -10.96 -70.06 -6.95
N PRO A 846 -12.26 -69.73 -7.01
CA PRO A 846 -13.00 -69.74 -8.28
C PRO A 846 -13.74 -68.40 -8.47
N THR A 847 -13.66 -67.70 -9.60
CA THR A 847 -14.18 -68.02 -10.95
C THR A 847 -15.68 -68.32 -10.99
N ASP A 848 -16.45 -67.36 -11.50
CA ASP A 848 -17.47 -67.63 -12.52
C ASP A 848 -17.52 -66.45 -13.51
N SER A 849 -17.97 -66.67 -14.74
CA SER A 849 -17.73 -65.75 -15.88
C SER A 849 -18.71 -65.95 -17.04
N THR A 850 -19.28 -64.86 -17.56
CA THR A 850 -19.97 -64.85 -18.86
C THR A 850 -19.73 -63.54 -19.63
N ASP A 851 -18.73 -63.61 -20.51
CA ASP A 851 -18.73 -63.15 -21.91
C ASP A 851 -18.98 -61.69 -22.34
N VAL A 852 -18.34 -61.39 -23.48
CA VAL A 852 -18.30 -60.11 -24.22
C VAL A 852 -19.12 -60.25 -25.52
N PRO A 853 -19.32 -59.19 -26.33
CA PRO A 853 -18.36 -58.99 -27.43
C PRO A 853 -18.03 -57.51 -27.75
N GLU A 854 -16.82 -57.29 -28.24
CA GLU A 854 -16.44 -56.07 -28.97
C GLU A 854 -16.99 -56.10 -30.41
N ILE A 855 -17.31 -54.95 -30.98
CA ILE A 855 -17.40 -54.75 -32.44
C ILE A 855 -16.71 -53.43 -32.79
N ASP A 856 -16.01 -53.46 -33.93
CA ASP A 856 -14.95 -52.54 -34.32
C ASP A 856 -15.40 -51.41 -35.26
N VAL A 857 -14.53 -50.39 -35.43
CA VAL A 857 -14.39 -49.46 -36.57
C VAL A 857 -15.64 -48.75 -37.18
N ILE A 858 -15.57 -47.41 -37.24
CA ILE A 858 -15.62 -46.66 -38.51
C ILE A 858 -14.91 -45.29 -38.36
N ARG A 859 -14.17 -44.88 -39.39
CA ARG A 859 -13.51 -43.57 -39.52
C ARG A 859 -14.11 -42.75 -40.66
N SER A 860 -14.29 -41.45 -40.45
CA SER A 860 -14.32 -40.39 -41.47
C SER A 860 -14.01 -39.07 -40.74
N ASN A 861 -12.92 -38.34 -41.01
CA ASN A 861 -12.61 -37.53 -42.21
C ASN A 861 -13.74 -36.51 -42.50
N THR A 862 -13.47 -35.23 -42.76
CA THR A 862 -12.45 -34.69 -43.70
C THR A 862 -11.79 -33.36 -43.27
N SER A 863 -10.56 -33.10 -43.78
CA SER A 863 -9.95 -31.80 -44.19
C SER A 863 -10.03 -30.58 -43.24
N GLU A 864 -8.97 -29.89 -42.82
CA GLU A 864 -7.55 -29.84 -43.27
C GLU A 864 -7.32 -29.34 -44.71
N VAL A 865 -7.03 -28.03 -44.86
CA VAL A 865 -6.09 -27.41 -45.84
C VAL A 865 -5.57 -26.10 -45.22
N ASP A 866 -4.31 -25.76 -45.48
CA ASP A 866 -3.63 -24.48 -45.18
C ASP A 866 -4.10 -23.33 -46.15
N GLU A 867 -3.44 -22.20 -46.45
CA GLU A 867 -2.01 -21.83 -46.45
C GLU A 867 -1.77 -20.32 -46.73
N VAL A 868 -0.49 -19.90 -46.76
CA VAL A 868 0.12 -18.74 -47.47
C VAL A 868 -0.02 -17.31 -46.89
N ASN A 869 1.16 -16.69 -46.67
CA ASN A 869 1.37 -15.23 -46.62
C ASN A 869 1.46 -14.66 -48.05
N LEU A 870 0.97 -13.44 -48.29
CA LEU A 870 1.53 -12.59 -49.36
C LEU A 870 1.31 -11.09 -49.11
N ALA A 871 2.26 -10.29 -49.61
CA ALA A 871 2.25 -8.84 -49.61
C ALA A 871 2.43 -8.33 -51.06
N HIS A 872 2.55 -7.01 -51.22
CA HIS A 872 2.78 -6.27 -52.48
C HIS A 872 1.58 -6.05 -53.44
N ASP A 873 1.05 -4.84 -53.34
CA ASP A 873 1.10 -3.80 -54.38
C ASP A 873 0.06 -3.65 -55.52
N ILE A 874 -0.25 -2.35 -55.73
CA ILE A 874 -0.60 -1.64 -56.96
C ILE A 874 -1.81 -2.15 -57.78
N ALA A 875 -2.92 -1.43 -57.66
CA ALA A 875 -3.58 -0.80 -58.82
C ALA A 875 -4.51 0.36 -58.41
N THR A 876 -4.48 1.43 -59.19
CA THR A 876 -5.29 2.66 -59.05
C THR A 876 -6.68 2.56 -59.68
N THR A 877 -7.72 3.12 -59.03
CA THR A 877 -8.80 3.83 -59.75
C THR A 877 -9.51 4.90 -58.90
N ASP A 878 -9.16 6.15 -59.22
CA ASP A 878 -9.93 7.40 -59.22
C ASP A 878 -11.33 7.52 -58.56
N GLY A 879 -11.45 8.47 -57.62
CA GLY A 879 -12.29 9.64 -57.85
C GLY A 879 -13.80 9.65 -57.51
N SER A 880 -14.16 10.30 -56.39
CA SER A 880 -15.15 11.41 -56.41
C SER A 880 -15.23 12.22 -55.11
N LYS A 881 -15.67 13.48 -55.21
CA LYS A 881 -15.80 14.46 -54.12
C LYS A 881 -17.26 14.82 -53.84
N ARG A 882 -17.64 14.91 -52.55
CA ARG A 882 -18.58 15.88 -51.90
C ARG A 882 -18.77 15.44 -50.43
N LYS A 883 -18.67 16.33 -49.43
CA LYS A 883 -19.73 17.25 -48.94
C LYS A 883 -21.04 16.47 -48.72
N GLU A 884 -21.55 16.35 -47.49
CA GLU A 884 -21.70 17.42 -46.49
C GLU A 884 -20.85 17.29 -45.21
#